data_AF-A0A3M1ABI0-F1
#
_entry.id   AF-A0A3M1ABI0-F1
#
_cell.length_a   1.000
_cell.length_b   1.000
_cell.length_c   1.000
_cell.angle_alpha   90.00
_cell.angle_beta   90.00
_cell.angle_gamma   90.00
#
_symmetry.space_group_name_H-M   'P 1'
#
loop_
_entity.id
_entity.type
_entity.pdbx_description
1 polymer ?
#
loop_
_entity_poly.entity_id
_entity_poly.type
_entity_poly.pdbx_seq_one_letter_code
_entity_poly.pdbx_strand_id
1 'polypeptide(L)'
;MNRRSANFLTFNLLLWIILIIPRIALTQGIIVPSEIGHAYSNGTPILISHKVNVVIQKSTAEVTVEQDFFNSGKMPVEGYFYFPLPEGASFEHLKVQPDREEPSITVLTSKEAWVALEALLQKYLDPALLQYSYENLVKCKLNPMDSKKHKKIILTYRQSLSEENGLYKFNYALKKPWLTNPDFQPGSSQKRFVEMQVSIQTDEPVKILYSPTHHLDIEYRDQHLVKIGVTSELNESGNFVLFFSSANQPLDARMLTYKSGSQNEGFFMLLMSPDHDVPPYKLHNKDVVFVLDLSKSMRGKKIQQVKNAIKYAIRKLNRGDRFNIVAFNNSVKVFKYELVPAKIYEKEAINFVNRLKTVRGANLHEALLAALSVRNPKHRLRYLVLITDGYPTVGVTELREIQKDIRRLNRSKFKIMAFGIGQKVNVELLNKIATDSKGHFYIIENNQIEPALINFFDHLNSVVFSSIKFDFRNIKTFDRYPDEVASVSLNSNKFVLGRYRFQGKSRLQITANFHKSRRHYSYDLAFPDENKNHYFIVRLWALRKMGYLLNNLINEKNDQKEIYEIVHLAKSYGLTLPILSYLLQKPIKPASNIFNQEALLTYMNSLDNLLISTLSEIKNKGSQNLQLGKLASRLKNMNQFRPLIVGLGTQLEDKIFWRGENGYWMDLDCFASENEGIIHIKYGSEVYFKILRMYPVMRKYLALGNQVVFRAGRRIIVVDNHGVEAISQAELISLMTR
;
A
#
# COMPACT_ATOMS: atom_id res chain seq x y z
N MET A 1 -63.65 16.75 33.68
CA MET A 1 -63.07 17.01 35.02
C MET A 1 -61.69 16.36 35.04
N ASN A 2 -60.53 16.99 35.25
CA ASN A 2 -60.18 18.35 35.63
C ASN A 2 -58.85 18.72 34.94
N ARG A 3 -58.77 19.98 34.48
CA ARG A 3 -57.54 20.69 34.11
C ARG A 3 -56.82 21.18 35.38
N ARG A 4 -55.49 21.28 35.31
CA ARG A 4 -54.59 22.36 35.80
C ARG A 4 -53.14 21.89 35.58
N SER A 5 -52.11 22.64 35.19
CA SER A 5 -51.89 23.87 34.43
C SER A 5 -50.39 24.21 34.58
N ALA A 6 -49.79 24.81 33.54
CA ALA A 6 -48.67 25.77 33.57
C ALA A 6 -47.19 25.30 33.43
N ASN A 7 -46.67 25.54 32.21
CA ASN A 7 -45.38 26.12 31.77
C ASN A 7 -44.32 26.57 32.82
N PHE A 8 -43.04 26.26 32.60
CA PHE A 8 -41.96 27.19 32.13
C PHE A 8 -40.55 26.52 32.08
N LEU A 9 -39.87 26.70 30.94
CA LEU A 9 -38.43 27.01 30.72
C LEU A 9 -37.25 26.07 31.13
N THR A 10 -36.55 25.62 30.08
CA THR A 10 -35.09 25.73 29.81
C THR A 10 -34.02 25.05 30.67
N PHE A 11 -33.00 24.59 29.92
CA PHE A 11 -31.58 24.41 30.22
C PHE A 11 -31.03 22.97 30.39
N ASN A 12 -30.18 22.61 29.41
CA ASN A 12 -29.05 21.67 29.41
C ASN A 12 -29.30 20.17 29.62
N LEU A 13 -29.19 19.41 28.52
CA LEU A 13 -28.18 18.36 28.46
C LEU A 13 -27.56 18.27 27.05
N LEU A 14 -26.59 19.16 26.85
CA LEU A 14 -25.55 19.02 25.83
C LEU A 14 -24.63 17.89 26.31
N LEU A 15 -24.72 16.68 25.73
CA LEU A 15 -23.72 15.64 26.01
C LEU A 15 -23.28 14.87 24.76
N TRP A 16 -22.26 15.46 24.12
CA TRP A 16 -21.03 14.80 23.70
C TRP A 16 -21.16 13.53 22.83
N ILE A 17 -21.39 13.73 21.53
CA ILE A 17 -20.81 12.85 20.50
C ILE A 17 -19.46 13.46 20.12
N ILE A 18 -18.39 13.06 20.80
CA ILE A 18 -17.05 13.26 20.25
C ILE A 18 -16.93 12.27 19.11
N LEU A 19 -17.05 12.76 17.87
CA LEU A 19 -16.48 12.09 16.72
C LEU A 19 -14.96 12.08 16.92
N ILE A 20 -14.42 10.98 17.45
CA ILE A 20 -12.97 10.74 17.52
C ILE A 20 -12.51 10.41 16.09
N ILE A 21 -12.25 11.46 15.31
CA ILE A 21 -11.50 11.35 14.07
C ILE A 21 -10.03 11.26 14.50
N PRO A 22 -9.30 10.17 14.16
CA PRO A 22 -7.91 10.02 14.58
C PRO A 22 -7.07 11.16 14.03
N ARG A 23 -6.35 11.84 14.92
CA ARG A 23 -5.40 12.88 14.54
C ARG A 23 -4.05 12.24 14.28
N ILE A 24 -3.51 12.46 13.09
CA ILE A 24 -2.17 12.00 12.75
C ILE A 24 -1.22 13.17 13.00
N ALA A 25 -0.52 13.12 14.13
CA ALA A 25 0.54 14.06 14.41
C ALA A 25 1.76 13.79 13.55
N LEU A 26 2.35 14.87 13.06
CA LEU A 26 3.75 14.87 12.69
C LEU A 26 4.61 14.35 13.84
N THR A 27 5.71 13.70 13.52
CA THR A 27 6.71 13.24 14.51
C THR A 27 8.12 13.66 14.06
N GLN A 28 8.21 14.78 13.36
CA GLN A 28 9.44 15.43 12.94
C GLN A 28 9.47 16.83 13.55
N GLY A 29 10.55 17.18 14.25
CA GLY A 29 10.73 18.52 14.78
C GLY A 29 11.28 19.51 13.76
N ILE A 30 11.05 20.80 14.03
CA ILE A 30 11.56 21.93 13.25
C ILE A 30 12.22 22.95 14.16
N ILE A 31 13.20 23.69 13.62
CA ILE A 31 13.79 24.84 14.28
C ILE A 31 13.27 26.11 13.63
N VAL A 32 12.64 26.97 14.42
CA VAL A 32 12.10 28.26 13.97
C VAL A 32 12.92 29.39 14.60
N PRO A 33 13.60 30.24 13.79
CA PRO A 33 14.38 31.35 14.31
C PRO A 33 13.54 32.41 15.04
N SER A 34 14.10 33.07 16.06
CA SER A 34 13.42 34.13 16.83
C SER A 34 13.23 35.44 16.04
N GLU A 35 14.21 35.84 15.22
CA GLU A 35 14.21 37.12 14.50
C GLU A 35 14.23 36.98 12.96
N ILE A 36 13.51 37.88 12.27
CA ILE A 36 13.20 37.83 10.83
C ILE A 36 14.45 38.09 9.96
N GLY A 37 15.35 38.98 10.41
CA GLY A 37 16.49 39.47 9.61
C GLY A 37 17.54 38.40 9.30
N HIS A 38 17.67 37.38 10.14
CA HIS A 38 18.65 36.30 9.97
C HIS A 38 18.12 35.12 9.14
N ALA A 39 16.81 34.88 9.05
CA ALA A 39 16.25 33.72 8.35
C ALA A 39 16.34 33.84 6.81
N TYR A 40 16.08 35.04 6.26
CA TYR A 40 16.09 35.27 4.81
C TYR A 40 17.49 35.53 4.22
N SER A 41 18.43 36.04 5.01
CA SER A 41 19.80 36.35 4.56
C SER A 41 20.80 35.21 4.81
N ASN A 42 20.50 34.32 5.76
CA ASN A 42 21.47 33.36 6.30
C ASN A 42 21.03 31.89 6.18
N GLY A 43 19.77 31.60 5.83
CA GLY A 43 19.24 30.23 5.74
C GLY A 43 18.78 29.66 7.08
N THR A 44 17.85 28.70 7.04
CA THR A 44 17.34 27.98 8.22
C THR A 44 18.16 26.72 8.50
N PRO A 45 18.29 26.28 9.77
CA PRO A 45 18.89 24.99 10.09
C PRO A 45 18.22 23.85 9.33
N ILE A 46 19.04 23.01 8.71
CA ILE A 46 18.60 21.93 7.82
C ILE A 46 18.67 20.61 8.56
N LEU A 47 17.59 19.82 8.55
CA LEU A 47 17.62 18.45 9.07
C LEU A 47 18.46 17.55 8.15
N ILE A 48 19.53 16.97 8.69
CA ILE A 48 20.48 16.09 7.97
C ILE A 48 20.14 14.62 8.17
N SER A 49 19.84 14.22 9.40
CA SER A 49 19.48 12.83 9.71
C SER A 49 18.33 12.77 10.70
N HIS A 50 17.51 11.74 10.55
CA HIS A 50 16.34 11.50 11.37
C HIS A 50 16.30 10.01 11.74
N LYS A 51 16.62 9.70 12.99
CA LYS A 51 16.68 8.32 13.50
C LYS A 51 15.57 8.10 14.52
N VAL A 52 14.88 6.97 14.41
CA VAL A 52 13.74 6.64 15.26
C VAL A 52 13.93 5.25 15.83
N ASN A 53 14.00 5.16 17.15
CA ASN A 53 14.01 3.89 17.87
C ASN A 53 12.68 3.74 18.59
N VAL A 54 11.98 2.64 18.34
CA VAL A 54 10.66 2.35 18.91
C VAL A 54 10.76 1.04 19.68
N VAL A 55 10.38 1.06 20.94
CA VAL A 55 10.23 -0.14 21.77
C VAL A 55 8.76 -0.30 22.12
N ILE A 56 8.14 -1.36 21.59
CA ILE A 56 6.74 -1.67 21.82
C ILE A 56 6.65 -2.80 22.84
N GLN A 57 5.98 -2.53 23.94
CA GLN A 57 5.63 -3.51 24.96
C GLN A 57 4.12 -3.48 25.14
N LYS A 58 3.46 -4.59 24.80
CA LYS A 58 1.99 -4.72 24.81
C LYS A 58 1.31 -3.64 23.96
N SER A 59 0.61 -2.70 24.57
CA SER A 59 -0.17 -1.63 23.94
C SER A 59 0.49 -0.26 24.06
N THR A 60 1.76 -0.19 24.46
CA THR A 60 2.50 1.07 24.63
C THR A 60 3.77 1.04 23.79
N ALA A 61 4.08 2.16 23.15
CA ALA A 61 5.33 2.36 22.44
C ALA A 61 6.13 3.49 23.11
N GLU A 62 7.36 3.19 23.50
CA GLU A 62 8.36 4.19 23.82
C GLU A 62 9.11 4.55 22.54
N VAL A 63 9.13 5.83 22.18
CA VAL A 63 9.70 6.33 20.94
C VAL A 63 10.79 7.33 21.26
N THR A 64 12.00 7.03 20.82
CA THR A 64 13.15 7.93 20.87
C THR A 64 13.45 8.43 19.47
N VAL A 65 13.41 9.75 19.29
CA VAL A 65 13.69 10.43 18.03
C VAL A 65 14.99 11.21 18.16
N GLU A 66 15.96 10.91 17.32
CA GLU A 66 17.21 11.66 17.19
C GLU A 66 17.19 12.43 15.86
N GLN A 67 17.31 13.74 15.95
CA GLN A 67 17.35 14.65 14.81
C GLN A 67 18.64 15.45 14.83
N ASP A 68 19.40 15.38 13.73
CA ASP A 68 20.63 16.15 13.56
C ASP A 68 20.38 17.31 12.61
N PHE A 69 20.46 18.54 13.13
CA PHE A 69 20.32 19.76 12.36
C PHE A 69 21.69 20.34 12.04
N PHE A 70 21.83 20.91 10.84
CA PHE A 70 23.02 21.63 10.40
C PHE A 70 22.69 23.08 10.06
N ASN A 71 23.41 24.02 10.66
CA ASN A 71 23.29 25.44 10.32
C ASN A 71 24.14 25.72 9.08
N SER A 72 23.50 25.79 7.92
CA SER A 72 24.15 26.09 6.65
C SER A 72 24.50 27.56 6.47
N GLY A 73 24.03 28.44 7.36
CA GLY A 73 24.25 29.87 7.30
C GLY A 73 25.67 30.30 7.63
N LYS A 74 25.89 31.62 7.58
CA LYS A 74 27.16 32.26 7.93
C LYS A 74 27.19 32.79 9.38
N MET A 75 26.04 32.94 10.03
CA MET A 75 25.92 33.41 11.43
C MET A 75 25.22 32.37 12.31
N PRO A 76 25.36 32.48 13.64
CA PRO A 76 24.57 31.67 14.58
C PRO A 76 23.07 31.87 14.38
N VAL A 77 22.29 30.81 14.65
CA VAL A 77 20.83 30.85 14.63
C VAL A 77 20.29 30.62 16.04
N GLU A 78 19.52 31.58 16.54
CA GLU A 78 18.75 31.46 17.76
C GLU A 78 17.29 31.18 17.46
N GLY A 79 16.64 30.36 18.27
CA GLY A 79 15.24 30.03 18.04
C GLY A 79 14.67 28.97 18.96
N TYR A 80 13.52 28.45 18.53
CA TYR A 80 12.80 27.40 19.24
C TYR A 80 12.74 26.16 18.38
N PHE A 81 12.99 25.02 19.02
CA PHE A 81 12.64 23.73 18.48
C PHE A 81 11.18 23.40 18.82
N TYR A 82 10.42 23.00 17.83
CA TYR A 82 9.05 22.52 17.98
C TYR A 82 8.96 21.07 17.54
N PHE A 83 8.45 20.21 18.42
CA PHE A 83 8.21 18.80 18.12
C PHE A 83 6.74 18.43 18.41
N PRO A 84 5.97 18.04 17.38
CA PRO A 84 4.61 17.54 17.52
C PRO A 84 4.59 16.16 18.15
N LEU A 85 3.73 16.01 19.16
CA LEU A 85 3.47 14.76 19.83
C LEU A 85 2.22 14.09 19.26
N PRO A 86 2.25 12.78 19.01
CA PRO A 86 1.06 12.03 18.61
C PRO A 86 -0.06 12.07 19.64
N GLU A 87 -1.29 11.85 19.16
CA GLU A 87 -2.45 11.72 20.02
C GLU A 87 -2.22 10.59 21.04
N GLY A 88 -2.53 10.86 22.31
CA GLY A 88 -2.28 9.93 23.41
C GLY A 88 -0.80 9.76 23.78
N ALA A 89 0.09 10.63 23.28
CA ALA A 89 1.49 10.62 23.67
C ALA A 89 1.77 11.53 24.87
N SER A 90 2.64 11.05 25.77
CA SER A 90 3.20 11.79 26.88
C SER A 90 4.69 12.03 26.63
N PHE A 91 5.09 13.30 26.64
CA PHE A 91 6.50 13.68 26.63
C PHE A 91 7.23 13.11 27.86
N GLU A 92 8.47 12.64 27.68
CA GLU A 92 9.30 12.18 28.78
C GLU A 92 10.51 13.09 29.02
N HIS A 93 11.39 13.19 28.01
CA HIS A 93 12.58 14.04 28.13
C HIS A 93 13.10 14.46 26.75
N LEU A 94 13.88 15.54 26.74
CA LEU A 94 14.59 16.04 25.56
C LEU A 94 16.01 16.43 25.96
N LYS A 95 16.97 16.05 25.13
CA LYS A 95 18.39 16.41 25.27
C LYS A 95 18.84 17.12 24.00
N VAL A 96 19.64 18.16 24.17
CA VAL A 96 20.28 18.88 23.08
C VAL A 96 21.79 18.72 23.22
N GLN A 97 22.45 18.26 22.18
CA GLN A 97 23.90 18.11 22.14
C GLN A 97 24.50 19.10 21.14
N PRO A 98 25.65 19.74 21.46
CA PRO A 98 26.55 19.44 22.58
C PRO A 98 26.26 20.20 23.90
N ASP A 99 25.09 20.83 24.02
CA ASP A 99 24.73 21.65 25.19
C ASP A 99 24.81 20.81 26.49
N ARG A 100 25.47 21.34 27.53
CA ARG A 100 25.66 20.65 28.83
C ARG A 100 24.51 20.86 29.80
N GLU A 101 23.84 21.99 29.69
CA GLU A 101 22.70 22.35 30.54
C GLU A 101 21.40 21.79 29.95
N GLU A 102 20.44 21.46 30.83
CA GLU A 102 19.12 21.04 30.38
C GLU A 102 18.39 22.22 29.71
N PRO A 103 17.81 22.02 28.52
CA PRO A 103 17.14 23.09 27.82
C PRO A 103 15.80 23.43 28.49
N SER A 104 15.38 24.70 28.36
CA SER A 104 14.05 25.12 28.79
C SER A 104 12.98 24.51 27.88
N ILE A 105 12.23 23.54 28.41
CA ILE A 105 11.19 22.81 27.70
C ILE A 105 9.80 23.21 28.21
N THR A 106 8.85 23.37 27.30
CA THR A 106 7.43 23.60 27.60
C THR A 106 6.59 22.70 26.72
N VAL A 107 5.70 21.91 27.32
CA VAL A 107 4.72 21.09 26.58
C VAL A 107 3.45 21.91 26.44
N LEU A 108 3.10 22.26 25.21
CA LEU A 108 1.92 23.02 24.84
C LEU A 108 0.78 22.06 24.50
N THR A 109 -0.39 22.30 25.07
CA THR A 109 -1.64 21.62 24.64
C THR A 109 -1.98 21.99 23.19
N SER A 110 -2.83 21.21 22.51
CA SER A 110 -3.21 21.52 21.12
C SER A 110 -3.78 22.94 20.93
N LYS A 111 -4.46 23.49 21.96
CA LYS A 111 -4.99 24.86 21.92
C LYS A 111 -3.87 25.90 21.99
N GLU A 112 -2.94 25.75 22.93
CA GLU A 112 -1.79 26.65 23.08
C GLU A 112 -0.83 26.56 21.90
N ALA A 113 -0.60 25.33 21.42
CA ALA A 113 0.16 25.02 20.21
C ALA A 113 -0.40 25.76 19.00
N TRP A 114 -1.73 25.73 18.80
CA TRP A 114 -2.37 26.47 17.71
C TRP A 114 -2.15 27.98 17.83
N VAL A 115 -2.31 28.57 19.02
CA VAL A 115 -2.08 30.01 19.23
C VAL A 115 -0.64 30.40 18.88
N ALA A 116 0.34 29.60 19.32
CA ALA A 116 1.74 29.83 19.00
C ALA A 116 2.02 29.70 17.49
N LEU A 117 1.47 28.66 16.85
CA LEU A 117 1.64 28.42 15.41
C LEU A 117 0.94 29.47 14.54
N GLU A 118 -0.25 29.95 14.93
CA GLU A 118 -0.98 30.99 14.21
C GLU A 118 -0.18 32.30 14.22
N ALA A 119 0.42 32.67 15.36
CA ALA A 119 1.30 33.83 15.45
C ALA A 119 2.55 33.70 14.55
N LEU A 120 3.14 32.50 14.48
CA LEU A 120 4.23 32.22 13.53
C LEU A 120 3.73 32.29 12.09
N LEU A 121 2.57 31.71 11.77
CA LEU A 121 2.00 31.72 10.44
C LEU A 121 1.69 33.15 9.96
N GLN A 122 1.19 34.03 10.83
CA GLN A 122 1.00 35.44 10.52
C GLN A 122 2.34 36.17 10.25
N LYS A 123 3.40 35.78 10.97
CA LYS A 123 4.73 36.40 10.85
C LYS A 123 5.53 35.91 9.63
N TYR A 124 5.47 34.62 9.32
CA TYR A 124 6.30 33.98 8.28
C TYR A 124 5.51 33.63 7.01
N LEU A 125 4.17 33.59 7.08
CA LEU A 125 3.29 33.14 5.99
C LEU A 125 3.72 31.80 5.38
N ASP A 126 4.25 30.90 6.20
CA ASP A 126 4.67 29.56 5.77
C ASP A 126 3.56 28.53 6.03
N PRO A 127 2.90 28.01 4.97
CA PRO A 127 1.80 27.06 5.13
C PRO A 127 2.26 25.72 5.72
N ALA A 128 3.56 25.41 5.70
CA ALA A 128 4.12 24.20 6.33
C ALA A 128 3.81 24.09 7.83
N LEU A 129 3.74 25.23 8.51
CA LEU A 129 3.47 25.31 9.95
C LEU A 129 2.09 24.76 10.30
N LEU A 130 1.14 24.79 9.37
CA LEU A 130 -0.20 24.24 9.59
C LEU A 130 -0.22 22.73 9.82
N GLN A 131 0.83 22.01 9.41
CA GLN A 131 0.92 20.57 9.63
C GLN A 131 1.06 20.20 11.13
N TYR A 132 1.43 21.15 11.98
CA TYR A 132 1.62 20.99 13.43
C TYR A 132 0.39 21.40 14.26
N SER A 133 -0.63 21.98 13.62
CA SER A 133 -1.76 22.67 14.30
C SER A 133 -2.76 21.79 15.05
N TYR A 134 -2.63 20.46 14.97
CA TYR A 134 -3.57 19.49 15.54
C TYR A 134 -3.12 18.85 16.84
N GLU A 135 -1.90 19.15 17.24
CA GLU A 135 -1.11 18.26 18.08
C GLU A 135 -0.62 19.00 19.31
N ASN A 136 -0.35 18.24 20.36
CA ASN A 136 0.44 18.78 21.46
C ASN A 136 1.86 19.04 20.93
N LEU A 137 2.49 20.12 21.37
CA LEU A 137 3.82 20.51 20.91
C LEU A 137 4.80 20.57 22.08
N VAL A 138 5.93 19.90 21.95
CA VAL A 138 7.10 20.22 22.76
C VAL A 138 7.77 21.44 22.15
N LYS A 139 7.80 22.53 22.90
CA LYS A 139 8.55 23.74 22.58
C LYS A 139 9.80 23.77 23.44
N CYS A 140 10.96 23.89 22.81
CA CYS A 140 12.25 23.93 23.48
C CYS A 140 13.01 25.17 23.01
N LYS A 141 13.43 26.04 23.93
CA LYS A 141 14.35 27.13 23.58
C LYS A 141 15.73 26.54 23.33
N LEU A 142 16.33 26.85 22.19
CA LEU A 142 17.67 26.37 21.87
C LEU A 142 18.71 27.45 22.19
N ASN A 143 19.85 27.02 22.72
CA ASN A 143 21.05 27.86 22.69
C ASN A 143 21.44 28.14 21.23
N PRO A 144 22.11 29.28 20.96
CA PRO A 144 22.53 29.64 19.60
C PRO A 144 23.22 28.48 18.89
N MET A 145 22.82 28.23 17.66
CA MET A 145 23.41 27.20 16.82
C MET A 145 24.44 27.85 15.91
N ASP A 146 25.72 27.66 16.22
CA ASP A 146 26.83 28.26 15.49
C ASP A 146 26.82 27.95 13.99
N SER A 147 27.38 28.87 13.22
CA SER A 147 27.59 28.75 11.77
C SER A 147 28.36 27.47 11.44
N LYS A 148 27.87 26.71 10.45
CA LYS A 148 28.48 25.45 9.98
C LYS A 148 28.65 24.38 11.06
N LYS A 149 27.87 24.43 12.15
CA LYS A 149 27.86 23.41 13.19
C LYS A 149 26.60 22.57 13.15
N HIS A 150 26.71 21.40 13.78
CA HIS A 150 25.61 20.47 14.01
C HIS A 150 25.02 20.69 15.39
N LYS A 151 23.72 20.45 15.53
CA LYS A 151 23.01 20.41 16.81
C LYS A 151 22.08 19.21 16.78
N LYS A 152 22.36 18.25 17.66
CA LYS A 152 21.59 17.01 17.76
C LYS A 152 20.55 17.14 18.85
N ILE A 153 19.30 16.85 18.52
CA ILE A 153 18.16 16.90 19.43
C ILE A 153 17.63 15.48 19.57
N ILE A 154 17.61 14.97 20.80
CA ILE A 154 17.13 13.64 21.14
C ILE A 154 15.89 13.82 22.03
N LEU A 155 14.74 13.38 21.56
CA LEU A 155 13.48 13.49 22.28
C LEU A 155 12.87 12.10 22.47
N THR A 156 12.40 11.81 23.69
CA THR A 156 11.69 10.57 24.00
C THR A 156 10.28 10.88 24.46
N TYR A 157 9.32 10.11 23.95
CA TYR A 157 7.92 10.12 24.38
C TYR A 157 7.39 8.70 24.45
N ARG A 158 6.34 8.49 25.26
CA ARG A 158 5.53 7.27 25.22
C ARG A 158 4.20 7.55 24.58
N GLN A 159 3.68 6.60 23.81
CA GLN A 159 2.34 6.68 23.22
C GLN A 159 1.56 5.39 23.45
N SER A 160 0.26 5.55 23.70
CA SER A 160 -0.68 4.42 23.71
C SER A 160 -1.04 4.03 22.28
N LEU A 161 -1.06 2.72 22.00
CA LEU A 161 -1.41 2.18 20.70
C LEU A 161 -2.90 1.92 20.60
N SER A 162 -3.50 2.28 19.47
CA SER A 162 -4.89 1.92 19.18
C SER A 162 -4.97 0.46 18.74
N GLU A 163 -6.07 -0.20 19.08
CA GLU A 163 -6.37 -1.60 18.75
C GLU A 163 -7.70 -1.70 18.00
N GLU A 164 -7.74 -2.43 16.89
CA GLU A 164 -8.96 -2.77 16.16
C GLU A 164 -8.98 -4.26 15.78
N ASN A 165 -9.98 -5.00 16.27
CA ASN A 165 -10.17 -6.44 16.01
C ASN A 165 -8.91 -7.30 16.24
N GLY A 166 -8.14 -6.95 17.27
CA GLY A 166 -6.88 -7.54 17.70
C GLY A 166 -5.63 -7.09 16.94
N LEU A 167 -5.71 -6.03 16.13
CA LEU A 167 -4.56 -5.39 15.50
C LEU A 167 -4.20 -4.11 16.22
N TYR A 168 -2.99 -4.07 16.78
CA TYR A 168 -2.39 -2.84 17.28
C TYR A 168 -1.85 -2.02 16.11
N LYS A 169 -2.08 -0.71 16.16
CA LYS A 169 -1.60 0.25 15.17
C LYS A 169 -0.58 1.19 15.81
N PHE A 170 0.64 1.11 15.32
CA PHE A 170 1.68 2.12 15.52
C PHE A 170 1.70 3.05 14.31
N ASN A 171 1.74 4.36 14.56
CA ASN A 171 1.82 5.37 13.52
C ASN A 171 2.93 6.36 13.87
N TYR A 172 3.71 6.72 12.86
CA TYR A 172 4.78 7.71 12.95
C TYR A 172 4.76 8.57 11.69
N ALA A 173 4.30 9.81 11.80
CA ALA A 173 4.09 10.64 10.63
C ALA A 173 5.36 11.44 10.27
N LEU A 174 6.02 10.99 9.22
CA LEU A 174 7.04 11.76 8.51
C LEU A 174 6.34 12.49 7.35
N LYS A 175 6.34 13.82 7.36
CA LYS A 175 5.98 14.58 6.15
C LYS A 175 7.21 15.23 5.57
N LYS A 176 7.12 15.52 4.27
CA LYS A 176 8.12 16.30 3.55
C LYS A 176 8.42 17.59 4.33
N PRO A 177 9.69 17.87 4.67
CA PRO A 177 10.04 19.12 5.31
C PRO A 177 9.73 20.27 4.34
N TRP A 178 8.67 21.01 4.60
CA TRP A 178 8.39 22.28 3.91
C TRP A 178 9.09 23.47 4.58
N LEU A 179 10.22 23.23 5.24
CA LEU A 179 11.01 24.28 5.92
C LEU A 179 12.49 24.23 5.53
N THR A 180 12.77 23.87 4.28
CA THR A 180 14.00 24.27 3.61
C THR A 180 13.60 24.98 2.34
N ASN A 181 13.79 26.29 2.32
CA ASN A 181 13.71 27.20 1.18
C ASN A 181 13.56 26.48 -0.19
N PRO A 182 12.46 26.67 -0.93
CA PRO A 182 12.27 26.09 -2.26
C PRO A 182 13.45 26.34 -3.22
N ASP A 183 14.17 27.45 -3.00
CA ASP A 183 15.31 27.90 -3.79
C ASP A 183 16.66 27.35 -3.29
N PHE A 184 16.72 26.72 -2.11
CA PHE A 184 17.92 26.05 -1.64
C PHE A 184 17.96 24.62 -2.19
N GLN A 185 18.49 24.47 -3.40
CA GLN A 185 19.06 23.20 -3.84
C GLN A 185 20.37 22.98 -3.06
N PRO A 186 20.44 22.04 -2.09
CA PRO A 186 21.71 21.70 -1.49
C PRO A 186 22.68 21.28 -2.61
N GLY A 187 23.96 21.66 -2.47
CA GLY A 187 25.02 21.09 -3.30
C GLY A 187 24.85 19.57 -3.38
N SER A 188 24.89 19.06 -4.60
CA SER A 188 24.31 17.80 -5.08
C SER A 188 24.93 16.49 -4.57
N SER A 189 25.31 16.35 -3.29
CA SER A 189 25.98 15.14 -2.79
C SER A 189 25.54 14.57 -1.45
N GLN A 190 24.85 15.33 -0.57
CA GLN A 190 24.53 14.82 0.77
C GLN A 190 23.15 14.15 0.83
N LYS A 191 23.13 12.81 0.72
CA LYS A 191 21.91 12.01 0.92
C LYS A 191 21.43 12.14 2.36
N ARG A 192 20.14 12.44 2.53
CA ARG A 192 19.47 12.54 3.84
C ARG A 192 18.61 11.29 4.04
N PHE A 193 18.70 10.69 5.22
CA PHE A 193 18.03 9.42 5.49
C PHE A 193 17.13 9.50 6.71
N VAL A 194 16.05 8.73 6.63
CA VAL A 194 15.27 8.27 7.77
C VAL A 194 15.67 6.84 8.04
N GLU A 195 16.05 6.56 9.27
CA GLU A 195 16.26 5.21 9.78
C GLU A 195 15.30 4.98 10.94
N MET A 196 14.53 3.90 10.87
CA MET A 196 13.63 3.49 11.94
C MET A 196 13.89 2.05 12.31
N GLN A 197 14.03 1.82 13.61
CA GLN A 197 14.07 0.49 14.21
C GLN A 197 12.91 0.33 15.17
N VAL A 198 12.10 -0.71 14.95
CA VAL A 198 11.00 -1.07 15.85
C VAL A 198 11.30 -2.41 16.48
N SER A 199 11.32 -2.47 17.81
CA SER A 199 11.40 -3.70 18.59
C SER A 199 10.05 -3.97 19.22
N ILE A 200 9.44 -5.11 18.90
CA ILE A 200 8.15 -5.55 19.45
C ILE A 200 8.40 -6.70 20.40
N GLN A 201 7.97 -6.54 21.65
CA GLN A 201 8.03 -7.57 22.68
C GLN A 201 6.63 -7.85 23.22
N THR A 202 6.18 -9.11 23.10
CA THR A 202 4.83 -9.54 23.50
C THR A 202 4.84 -10.83 24.32
N ASP A 203 3.87 -10.96 25.23
CA ASP A 203 3.70 -12.17 26.05
C ASP A 203 3.26 -13.37 25.21
N GLU A 204 2.50 -13.14 24.13
CA GLU A 204 2.11 -14.14 23.14
C GLU A 204 2.97 -14.04 21.88
N PRO A 205 3.08 -15.10 21.06
CA PRO A 205 3.82 -15.03 19.81
C PRO A 205 3.31 -13.94 18.86
N VAL A 206 4.21 -13.13 18.30
CA VAL A 206 3.92 -12.18 17.23
C VAL A 206 3.47 -12.94 15.98
N LYS A 207 2.43 -12.47 15.28
CA LYS A 207 1.83 -13.16 14.11
C LYS A 207 1.73 -12.31 12.85
N ILE A 208 1.02 -11.19 12.95
CA ILE A 208 0.83 -10.30 11.81
C ILE A 208 1.82 -9.16 12.00
N LEU A 209 2.57 -8.88 10.96
CA LEU A 209 3.41 -7.69 10.83
C LEU A 209 3.15 -7.09 9.45
N TYR A 210 2.47 -5.96 9.41
CA TYR A 210 2.00 -5.36 8.17
C TYR A 210 2.15 -3.85 8.20
N SER A 211 2.84 -3.30 7.21
CA SER A 211 2.79 -1.87 6.94
C SER A 211 2.14 -1.63 5.58
N PRO A 212 1.07 -0.81 5.49
CA PRO A 212 0.55 -0.38 4.21
C PRO A 212 1.49 0.60 3.51
N THR A 213 2.35 1.33 4.23
CA THR A 213 3.12 2.45 3.68
C THR A 213 4.58 2.12 3.36
N HIS A 214 5.19 1.15 4.06
CA HIS A 214 6.61 0.83 3.91
C HIS A 214 6.85 -0.68 3.76
N HIS A 215 7.95 -1.06 3.13
CA HIS A 215 8.47 -2.42 3.26
C HIS A 215 9.17 -2.57 4.61
N LEU A 216 9.06 -3.76 5.18
CA LEU A 216 9.57 -4.08 6.49
C LEU A 216 10.70 -5.09 6.35
N ASP A 217 11.89 -4.75 6.84
CA ASP A 217 12.98 -5.70 7.01
C ASP A 217 12.83 -6.35 8.38
N ILE A 218 12.29 -7.57 8.41
CA ILE A 218 11.87 -8.23 9.65
C ILE A 218 12.92 -9.27 10.08
N GLU A 219 13.40 -9.13 11.32
CA GLU A 219 14.26 -10.09 12.00
C GLU A 219 13.53 -10.66 13.23
N TYR A 220 13.15 -11.93 13.18
CA TYR A 220 12.63 -12.65 14.34
C TYR A 220 13.80 -13.08 15.22
N ARG A 221 13.88 -12.56 16.46
CA ARG A 221 14.85 -13.03 17.46
C ARG A 221 14.36 -14.32 18.11
N ASP A 222 13.07 -14.34 18.42
CA ASP A 222 12.29 -15.52 18.77
C ASP A 222 10.80 -15.26 18.42
N GLN A 223 9.88 -16.05 18.96
CA GLN A 223 8.43 -15.91 18.70
C GLN A 223 7.80 -14.67 19.37
N HIS A 224 8.43 -14.12 20.41
CA HIS A 224 7.94 -13.04 21.28
C HIS A 224 8.67 -11.71 21.04
N LEU A 225 9.87 -11.75 20.47
CA LEU A 225 10.70 -10.59 20.17
C LEU A 225 11.00 -10.48 18.68
N VAL A 226 10.51 -9.40 18.07
CA VAL A 226 10.74 -9.09 16.65
C VAL A 226 11.37 -7.72 16.50
N LYS A 227 12.39 -7.64 15.64
CA LYS A 227 12.99 -6.37 15.21
C LYS A 227 12.61 -6.07 13.77
N ILE A 228 12.31 -4.80 13.50
CA ILE A 228 11.90 -4.32 12.20
C ILE A 228 12.78 -3.13 11.84
N GLY A 229 13.48 -3.24 10.71
CA GLY A 229 14.21 -2.14 10.10
C GLY A 229 13.39 -1.48 8.99
N VAL A 230 13.45 -0.16 8.93
CA VAL A 230 12.92 0.64 7.83
C VAL A 230 13.91 1.76 7.52
N THR A 231 14.37 1.82 6.28
CA THR A 231 15.27 2.89 5.80
C THR A 231 14.70 3.50 4.54
N SER A 232 14.67 4.83 4.48
CA SER A 232 14.23 5.58 3.30
C SER A 232 14.97 6.91 3.18
N GLU A 233 15.07 7.47 1.98
CA GLU A 233 15.53 8.85 1.83
C GLU A 233 14.50 9.82 2.43
N LEU A 234 14.96 10.88 3.11
CA LEU A 234 14.09 11.83 3.82
C LEU A 234 13.03 12.44 2.89
N ASN A 235 13.40 12.72 1.63
CA ASN A 235 12.53 13.33 0.63
C ASN A 235 11.43 12.37 0.10
N GLU A 236 11.66 11.06 0.24
CA GLU A 236 10.73 10.00 -0.15
C GLU A 236 9.95 9.44 1.04
N SER A 237 10.31 9.83 2.26
CA SER A 237 9.66 9.37 3.48
C SER A 237 8.25 9.92 3.62
N GLY A 238 7.29 9.03 3.87
CA GLY A 238 5.92 9.36 4.22
C GLY A 238 5.56 8.79 5.58
N ASN A 239 4.30 8.93 6.00
CA ASN A 239 3.83 8.36 7.27
C ASN A 239 4.12 6.86 7.35
N PHE A 240 4.85 6.44 8.38
CA PHE A 240 5.06 5.05 8.69
C PHE A 240 3.88 4.53 9.53
N VAL A 241 3.18 3.52 9.01
CA VAL A 241 2.10 2.84 9.72
C VAL A 241 2.47 1.38 9.85
N LEU A 242 2.40 0.84 11.06
CA LEU A 242 2.64 -0.55 11.36
C LEU A 242 1.44 -1.13 12.09
N PHE A 243 0.88 -2.19 11.53
CA PHE A 243 -0.10 -3.04 12.17
C PHE A 243 0.58 -4.32 12.64
N PHE A 244 0.32 -4.71 13.87
CA PHE A 244 0.78 -5.99 14.38
C PHE A 244 -0.24 -6.68 15.27
N SER A 245 -0.09 -7.99 15.39
CA SER A 245 -0.85 -8.81 16.34
C SER A 245 0.05 -9.81 17.04
N SER A 246 -0.39 -10.25 18.21
CA SER A 246 0.12 -11.43 18.88
C SER A 246 -1.03 -12.38 19.20
N ALA A 247 -0.77 -13.69 19.12
CA ALA A 247 -1.77 -14.73 19.38
C ALA A 247 -1.10 -16.08 19.72
N ASN A 248 -1.74 -16.89 20.55
CA ASN A 248 -1.31 -18.28 20.78
C ASN A 248 -1.82 -19.29 19.74
N GLN A 249 -2.72 -18.89 18.84
CA GLN A 249 -3.29 -19.79 17.83
C GLN A 249 -2.32 -20.03 16.65
N PRO A 250 -2.28 -21.25 16.06
CA PRO A 250 -1.42 -21.57 14.91
C PRO A 250 -1.69 -20.78 13.63
N LEU A 251 -2.91 -20.28 13.50
CA LEU A 251 -3.34 -19.34 12.47
C LEU A 251 -3.89 -18.13 13.22
N ASP A 252 -3.43 -16.95 12.86
CA ASP A 252 -4.06 -15.70 13.29
C ASP A 252 -4.83 -15.09 12.12
N ALA A 253 -5.96 -14.47 12.43
CA ALA A 253 -6.79 -13.79 11.46
C ALA A 253 -7.37 -12.52 12.06
N ARG A 254 -7.05 -11.37 11.47
CA ARG A 254 -7.44 -10.06 11.97
C ARG A 254 -7.99 -9.19 10.84
N MET A 255 -8.82 -8.20 11.18
CA MET A 255 -9.55 -7.45 10.17
C MET A 255 -9.55 -5.95 10.47
N LEU A 256 -9.26 -5.16 9.44
CA LEU A 256 -9.49 -3.71 9.45
C LEU A 256 -10.73 -3.37 8.63
N THR A 257 -11.45 -2.33 9.04
CA THR A 257 -12.69 -1.88 8.38
C THR A 257 -12.64 -0.41 7.98
N TYR A 258 -13.40 -0.05 6.95
CA TYR A 258 -13.71 1.33 6.62
C TYR A 258 -15.18 1.45 6.26
N LYS A 259 -15.91 2.39 6.86
CA LYS A 259 -17.30 2.71 6.53
C LYS A 259 -17.54 4.19 6.81
N SER A 260 -18.02 4.92 5.80
CA SER A 260 -18.47 6.30 5.99
C SER A 260 -19.93 6.26 6.48
N GLY A 261 -20.27 6.98 7.56
CA GLY A 261 -21.57 6.89 8.24
C GLY A 261 -22.80 7.21 7.37
N SER A 262 -22.63 7.76 6.17
CA SER A 262 -23.71 7.98 5.19
C SER A 262 -23.98 6.78 4.27
N GLN A 263 -23.20 5.69 4.35
CA GLN A 263 -23.28 4.56 3.42
C GLN A 263 -23.74 3.28 4.14
N ASN A 264 -24.65 2.52 3.50
CA ASN A 264 -25.07 1.19 3.96
C ASN A 264 -24.01 0.09 3.72
N GLU A 265 -22.90 0.43 3.07
CA GLU A 265 -21.86 -0.50 2.66
C GLU A 265 -20.50 -0.03 3.19
N GLY A 266 -19.69 -0.97 3.68
CA GLY A 266 -18.31 -0.72 4.11
C GLY A 266 -17.32 -1.59 3.34
N PHE A 267 -16.04 -1.36 3.60
CA PHE A 267 -14.91 -2.08 3.05
C PHE A 267 -14.14 -2.76 4.19
N PHE A 268 -13.59 -3.94 3.92
CA PHE A 268 -12.77 -4.66 4.89
C PHE A 268 -11.47 -5.16 4.26
N MET A 269 -10.46 -5.31 5.11
CA MET A 269 -9.23 -6.03 4.82
C MET A 269 -9.00 -7.09 5.89
N LEU A 270 -9.11 -8.36 5.50
CA LEU A 270 -8.77 -9.51 6.32
C LEU A 270 -7.30 -9.89 6.10
N LEU A 271 -6.55 -10.02 7.19
CA LEU A 271 -5.15 -10.44 7.22
C LEU A 271 -5.09 -11.79 7.92
N MET A 272 -4.40 -12.76 7.32
CA MET A 272 -4.16 -14.07 7.91
C MET A 272 -2.67 -14.40 7.90
N SER A 273 -2.14 -14.87 9.02
CA SER A 273 -0.72 -15.24 9.16
C SER A 273 -0.59 -16.53 9.97
N PRO A 274 0.28 -17.48 9.57
CA PRO A 274 0.57 -18.64 10.38
C PRO A 274 1.59 -18.30 11.47
N ASP A 275 1.92 -19.25 12.33
CA ASP A 275 3.15 -19.19 13.13
C ASP A 275 4.37 -18.96 12.20
N HIS A 276 5.31 -18.12 12.64
CA HIS A 276 6.56 -17.89 11.89
C HIS A 276 7.56 -19.05 12.01
N ASP A 277 7.46 -19.80 13.11
CA ASP A 277 8.33 -20.92 13.43
C ASP A 277 7.55 -22.24 13.40
N VAL A 278 7.23 -22.70 12.19
CA VAL A 278 6.59 -24.00 11.96
C VAL A 278 7.66 -25.03 11.60
N PRO A 279 7.78 -26.14 12.36
CA PRO A 279 8.71 -27.20 12.02
C PRO A 279 8.52 -27.75 10.59
N PRO A 280 9.59 -28.04 9.84
CA PRO A 280 9.48 -28.46 8.44
C PRO A 280 8.57 -29.66 8.17
N TYR A 281 8.47 -30.59 9.13
CA TYR A 281 7.60 -31.78 9.01
C TYR A 281 6.10 -31.46 9.11
N LYS A 282 5.72 -30.27 9.58
CA LYS A 282 4.32 -29.79 9.62
C LYS A 282 3.93 -29.01 8.36
N LEU A 283 4.89 -28.69 7.47
CA LEU A 283 4.61 -28.07 6.18
C LEU A 283 3.86 -29.03 5.25
N HIS A 284 3.08 -28.50 4.31
CA HIS A 284 2.34 -29.35 3.36
C HIS A 284 3.31 -30.02 2.37
N ASN A 285 3.22 -31.35 2.31
CA ASN A 285 3.86 -32.12 1.25
C ASN A 285 3.19 -31.84 -0.09
N LYS A 286 4.00 -31.67 -1.13
CA LYS A 286 3.51 -31.32 -2.47
C LYS A 286 4.11 -32.17 -3.58
N ASP A 287 3.43 -32.14 -4.71
CA ASP A 287 3.89 -32.70 -5.98
C ASP A 287 4.14 -31.53 -6.94
N VAL A 288 5.33 -31.48 -7.54
CA VAL A 288 5.71 -30.42 -8.48
C VAL A 288 6.15 -31.02 -9.81
N VAL A 289 5.51 -30.65 -10.91
CA VAL A 289 5.98 -31.00 -12.25
C VAL A 289 6.52 -29.74 -12.92
N PHE A 290 7.82 -29.71 -13.21
CA PHE A 290 8.45 -28.61 -13.93
C PHE A 290 8.32 -28.85 -15.43
N VAL A 291 7.75 -27.90 -16.18
CA VAL A 291 7.60 -27.96 -17.64
C VAL A 291 8.47 -26.86 -18.25
N LEU A 292 9.55 -27.25 -18.91
CA LEU A 292 10.65 -26.37 -19.31
C LEU A 292 10.74 -26.24 -20.82
N ASP A 293 10.61 -25.02 -21.32
CA ASP A 293 10.80 -24.70 -22.73
C ASP A 293 12.30 -24.70 -23.10
N LEU A 294 12.64 -25.47 -24.12
CA LEU A 294 13.96 -25.59 -24.72
C LEU A 294 13.99 -25.07 -26.16
N SER A 295 13.05 -24.23 -26.56
CA SER A 295 13.04 -23.60 -27.86
C SER A 295 14.29 -22.72 -28.08
N LYS A 296 14.60 -22.44 -29.36
CA LYS A 296 15.78 -21.63 -29.74
C LYS A 296 15.76 -20.23 -29.10
N SER A 297 14.58 -19.66 -28.84
CA SER A 297 14.41 -18.34 -28.21
C SER A 297 14.80 -18.30 -26.73
N MET A 298 14.96 -19.47 -26.10
CA MET A 298 15.48 -19.63 -24.74
C MET A 298 17.02 -19.65 -24.67
N ARG A 299 17.74 -19.59 -25.79
CA ARG A 299 19.21 -19.68 -25.85
C ARG A 299 19.89 -18.56 -25.02
N GLY A 300 21.10 -18.84 -24.56
CA GLY A 300 21.95 -17.86 -23.85
C GLY A 300 21.57 -17.72 -22.38
N LYS A 301 21.47 -16.49 -21.88
CA LYS A 301 21.24 -16.21 -20.45
C LYS A 301 19.89 -16.71 -19.92
N LYS A 302 18.84 -16.83 -20.77
CA LYS A 302 17.51 -17.28 -20.33
C LYS A 302 17.55 -18.73 -19.84
N ILE A 303 18.00 -19.67 -20.67
CA ILE A 303 18.08 -21.08 -20.28
C ILE A 303 19.04 -21.29 -19.10
N GLN A 304 20.11 -20.50 -18.99
CA GLN A 304 21.03 -20.59 -17.84
C GLN A 304 20.33 -20.21 -16.54
N GLN A 305 19.60 -19.10 -16.51
CA GLN A 305 18.79 -18.67 -15.36
C GLN A 305 17.72 -19.70 -14.99
N VAL A 306 17.01 -20.25 -15.99
CA VAL A 306 16.00 -21.31 -15.75
C VAL A 306 16.67 -22.54 -15.13
N LYS A 307 17.78 -23.03 -15.69
CA LYS A 307 18.51 -24.17 -15.13
C LYS A 307 18.96 -23.90 -13.69
N ASN A 308 19.48 -22.71 -13.40
CA ASN A 308 19.91 -22.35 -12.05
C ASN A 308 18.73 -22.36 -11.07
N ALA A 309 17.63 -21.70 -11.43
CA ALA A 309 16.41 -21.65 -10.61
C ALA A 309 15.80 -23.03 -10.38
N ILE A 310 15.76 -23.91 -11.39
CA ILE A 310 15.23 -25.28 -11.23
C ILE A 310 16.14 -26.14 -10.36
N LYS A 311 17.47 -26.03 -10.50
CA LYS A 311 18.42 -26.69 -9.57
C LYS A 311 18.22 -26.21 -8.13
N TYR A 312 18.02 -24.91 -7.93
CA TYR A 312 17.69 -24.35 -6.63
C TYR A 312 16.38 -24.94 -6.08
N ALA A 313 15.32 -24.94 -6.89
CA ALA A 313 14.01 -25.48 -6.53
C ALA A 313 14.10 -26.94 -6.08
N ILE A 314 14.78 -27.80 -6.86
CA ILE A 314 14.97 -29.22 -6.58
C ILE A 314 15.67 -29.42 -5.22
N ARG A 315 16.71 -28.63 -4.93
CA ARG A 315 17.41 -28.69 -3.64
C ARG A 315 16.54 -28.23 -2.47
N LYS A 316 15.66 -27.25 -2.69
CA LYS A 316 14.79 -26.68 -1.67
C LYS A 316 13.51 -27.47 -1.40
N LEU A 317 13.14 -28.43 -2.26
CA LEU A 317 12.02 -29.33 -1.98
C LEU A 317 12.23 -30.06 -0.65
N ASN A 318 11.14 -30.23 0.10
CA ASN A 318 11.14 -30.87 1.41
C ASN A 318 11.26 -32.39 1.28
N ARG A 319 11.66 -33.09 2.36
CA ARG A 319 11.84 -34.56 2.36
C ARG A 319 10.59 -35.32 1.92
N GLY A 320 9.40 -34.81 2.25
CA GLY A 320 8.13 -35.44 1.90
C GLY A 320 7.61 -35.07 0.51
N ASP A 321 8.29 -34.22 -0.25
CA ASP A 321 7.87 -33.77 -1.58
C ASP A 321 8.22 -34.76 -2.68
N ARG A 322 7.47 -34.67 -3.78
CA ARG A 322 7.76 -35.39 -5.02
C ARG A 322 7.82 -34.44 -6.20
N PHE A 323 8.58 -34.79 -7.21
CA PHE A 323 8.67 -33.97 -8.41
C PHE A 323 8.90 -34.78 -9.68
N ASN A 324 8.75 -34.10 -10.81
CA ASN A 324 9.21 -34.58 -12.10
C ASN A 324 9.57 -33.39 -13.01
N ILE A 325 10.31 -33.65 -14.09
CA ILE A 325 10.73 -32.63 -15.06
C ILE A 325 10.30 -33.11 -16.45
N VAL A 326 9.57 -32.26 -17.15
CA VAL A 326 9.22 -32.37 -18.56
C VAL A 326 9.88 -31.19 -19.28
N ALA A 327 10.67 -31.45 -20.30
CA ALA A 327 11.32 -30.42 -21.10
C ALA A 327 10.94 -30.60 -22.57
N PHE A 328 10.72 -29.51 -23.30
CA PHE A 328 10.15 -29.60 -24.64
C PHE A 328 10.80 -28.65 -25.64
N ASN A 329 10.85 -29.08 -26.89
CA ASN A 329 11.24 -28.31 -28.07
C ASN A 329 10.42 -28.84 -29.27
N ASN A 330 11.01 -29.40 -30.31
CA ASN A 330 10.29 -30.20 -31.31
C ASN A 330 9.89 -31.61 -30.83
N SER A 331 10.37 -32.03 -29.66
CA SER A 331 10.05 -33.30 -29.00
C SER A 331 9.92 -33.09 -27.49
N VAL A 332 9.31 -34.04 -26.78
CA VAL A 332 9.21 -34.03 -25.31
C VAL A 332 10.25 -34.95 -24.68
N LYS A 333 10.93 -34.45 -23.66
CA LYS A 333 11.89 -35.19 -22.82
C LYS A 333 11.38 -35.22 -21.40
N VAL A 334 11.22 -36.41 -20.83
CA VAL A 334 10.74 -36.60 -19.46
C VAL A 334 11.86 -37.18 -18.61
N PHE A 335 12.06 -36.66 -17.40
CA PHE A 335 13.07 -37.17 -16.47
C PHE A 335 12.72 -38.58 -15.96
N LYS A 336 11.48 -38.80 -15.51
CA LYS A 336 10.95 -40.10 -15.08
C LYS A 336 9.50 -40.27 -15.50
N TYR A 337 9.01 -41.49 -15.66
CA TYR A 337 7.60 -41.73 -16.03
C TYR A 337 6.61 -41.42 -14.90
N GLU A 338 7.08 -41.37 -13.65
CA GLU A 338 6.27 -41.07 -12.46
C GLU A 338 6.88 -39.94 -11.62
N LEU A 339 6.09 -39.43 -10.67
CA LEU A 339 6.60 -38.50 -9.65
C LEU A 339 7.55 -39.22 -8.70
N VAL A 340 8.76 -38.67 -8.54
CA VAL A 340 9.79 -39.28 -7.70
C VAL A 340 10.05 -38.50 -6.40
N PRO A 341 10.45 -39.16 -5.31
CA PRO A 341 10.81 -38.50 -4.05
C PRO A 341 11.96 -37.50 -4.23
N ALA A 342 11.76 -36.27 -3.75
CA ALA A 342 12.67 -35.15 -3.99
C ALA A 342 14.11 -35.42 -3.54
N LYS A 343 14.28 -35.91 -2.32
CA LYS A 343 15.60 -36.09 -1.71
C LYS A 343 16.38 -37.30 -2.22
N ILE A 344 15.70 -38.29 -2.79
CA ILE A 344 16.35 -39.49 -3.35
C ILE A 344 16.93 -39.18 -4.74
N TYR A 345 16.17 -38.47 -5.58
CA TYR A 345 16.51 -38.23 -6.98
C TYR A 345 17.17 -36.86 -7.24
N GLU A 346 17.54 -36.13 -6.20
CA GLU A 346 18.06 -34.76 -6.28
C GLU A 346 19.27 -34.65 -7.23
N LYS A 347 20.30 -35.48 -7.03
CA LYS A 347 21.54 -35.46 -7.84
C LYS A 347 21.29 -35.85 -9.30
N GLU A 348 20.49 -36.89 -9.52
CA GLU A 348 20.17 -37.38 -10.87
C GLU A 348 19.38 -36.33 -11.67
N ALA A 349 18.41 -35.67 -11.03
CA ALA A 349 17.64 -34.61 -11.67
C ALA A 349 18.49 -33.37 -11.98
N ILE A 350 19.40 -32.97 -11.10
CA ILE A 350 20.35 -31.88 -11.39
C ILE A 350 21.21 -32.22 -12.62
N ASN A 351 21.67 -33.47 -12.75
CA ASN A 351 22.42 -33.92 -13.92
C ASN A 351 21.57 -33.91 -15.19
N PHE A 352 20.29 -34.31 -15.11
CA PHE A 352 19.34 -34.19 -16.20
C PHE A 352 19.19 -32.74 -16.66
N VAL A 353 18.98 -31.80 -15.73
CA VAL A 353 18.85 -30.35 -16.01
C VAL A 353 20.12 -29.79 -16.66
N ASN A 354 21.31 -30.18 -16.19
CA ASN A 354 22.58 -29.71 -16.75
C ASN A 354 22.71 -30.08 -18.23
N ARG A 355 22.24 -31.27 -18.63
CA ARG A 355 22.33 -31.79 -20.01
C ARG A 355 21.32 -31.18 -20.99
N LEU A 356 20.30 -30.46 -20.51
CA LEU A 356 19.29 -29.85 -21.39
C LEU A 356 19.94 -28.84 -22.34
N LYS A 357 19.58 -28.87 -23.63
CA LYS A 357 20.07 -27.94 -24.66
C LYS A 357 18.89 -27.41 -25.44
N THR A 358 18.98 -26.14 -25.83
CA THR A 358 17.95 -25.50 -26.64
C THR A 358 18.01 -25.97 -28.09
N VAL A 359 16.87 -26.28 -28.69
CA VAL A 359 16.73 -26.72 -30.09
C VAL A 359 15.56 -25.95 -30.72
N ARG A 360 15.43 -25.98 -32.05
CA ARG A 360 14.28 -25.38 -32.75
C ARG A 360 12.97 -26.12 -32.42
N GLY A 361 11.85 -25.41 -32.47
CA GLY A 361 10.50 -25.94 -32.24
C GLY A 361 10.06 -25.81 -30.78
N ALA A 362 8.74 -25.76 -30.59
CA ALA A 362 8.09 -25.66 -29.29
C ALA A 362 6.73 -26.40 -29.33
N ASN A 363 6.73 -27.68 -28.95
CA ASN A 363 5.55 -28.53 -28.83
C ASN A 363 5.00 -28.46 -27.40
N LEU A 364 4.41 -27.31 -27.07
CA LEU A 364 3.85 -27.04 -25.75
C LEU A 364 2.70 -28.00 -25.40
N HIS A 365 1.87 -28.35 -26.40
CA HIS A 365 0.72 -29.22 -26.20
C HIS A 365 1.15 -30.58 -25.68
N GLU A 366 2.03 -31.28 -26.41
CA GLU A 366 2.52 -32.60 -26.02
C GLU A 366 3.21 -32.59 -24.64
N ALA A 367 3.97 -31.54 -24.34
CA ALA A 367 4.62 -31.37 -23.04
C ALA A 367 3.60 -31.28 -21.88
N LEU A 368 2.51 -30.54 -22.09
CA LEU A 368 1.44 -30.42 -21.10
C LEU A 368 0.64 -31.73 -20.97
N LEU A 369 0.41 -32.46 -22.06
CA LEU A 369 -0.18 -33.81 -22.00
C LEU A 369 0.67 -34.75 -21.14
N ALA A 370 1.98 -34.79 -21.39
CA ALA A 370 2.92 -35.61 -20.64
C ALA A 370 2.93 -35.23 -19.15
N ALA A 371 2.99 -33.93 -18.84
CA ALA A 371 3.00 -33.43 -17.47
C ALA A 371 1.71 -33.74 -16.69
N LEU A 372 0.54 -33.71 -17.35
CA LEU A 372 -0.76 -33.93 -16.72
C LEU A 372 -1.11 -35.42 -16.56
N SER A 373 -0.46 -36.30 -17.32
CA SER A 373 -0.70 -37.76 -17.31
C SER A 373 -0.29 -38.47 -16.01
N VAL A 374 0.46 -37.79 -15.12
CA VAL A 374 1.02 -38.42 -13.91
C VAL A 374 -0.06 -38.67 -12.83
N ARG A 375 -0.31 -39.96 -12.53
CA ARG A 375 -1.33 -40.44 -11.57
C ARG A 375 -1.06 -39.96 -10.14
N ASN A 376 -2.07 -40.00 -9.26
CA ASN A 376 -2.01 -39.43 -7.92
C ASN A 376 -2.62 -40.33 -6.82
N PRO A 377 -1.95 -40.53 -5.67
CA PRO A 377 -2.62 -40.83 -4.40
C PRO A 377 -3.38 -39.60 -3.85
N LYS A 378 -4.51 -39.81 -3.16
CA LYS A 378 -5.36 -38.72 -2.63
C LYS A 378 -4.59 -37.85 -1.60
N HIS A 379 -4.94 -36.56 -1.50
CA HIS A 379 -4.53 -35.59 -0.44
C HIS A 379 -3.16 -34.87 -0.51
N ARG A 380 -2.67 -34.46 -1.70
CA ARG A 380 -1.45 -33.61 -1.83
C ARG A 380 -1.71 -32.35 -2.64
N LEU A 381 -1.00 -31.26 -2.33
CA LEU A 381 -0.98 -30.07 -3.18
C LEU A 381 -0.20 -30.39 -4.46
N ARG A 382 -0.77 -30.04 -5.63
CA ARG A 382 -0.16 -30.33 -6.93
C ARG A 382 0.05 -29.06 -7.73
N TYR A 383 1.29 -28.86 -8.17
CA TYR A 383 1.71 -27.71 -8.96
C TYR A 383 2.34 -28.17 -10.27
N LEU A 384 1.93 -27.56 -11.38
CA LEU A 384 2.63 -27.67 -12.66
C LEU A 384 3.26 -26.31 -12.92
N VAL A 385 4.57 -26.24 -12.98
CA VAL A 385 5.31 -24.99 -13.15
C VAL A 385 5.79 -24.93 -14.60
N LEU A 386 5.06 -24.19 -15.43
CA LEU A 386 5.34 -24.02 -16.85
C LEU A 386 6.23 -22.80 -17.04
N ILE A 387 7.39 -22.96 -17.70
CA ILE A 387 8.34 -21.88 -17.97
C ILE A 387 8.59 -21.84 -19.46
N THR A 388 8.17 -20.77 -20.13
CA THR A 388 8.20 -20.65 -21.59
C THR A 388 8.23 -19.20 -22.04
N ASP A 389 8.72 -18.94 -23.25
CA ASP A 389 8.47 -17.67 -23.92
C ASP A 389 7.26 -17.72 -24.87
N GLY A 390 6.50 -18.82 -24.92
CA GLY A 390 5.05 -18.77 -24.97
C GLY A 390 4.35 -19.07 -26.30
N TYR A 391 5.06 -19.25 -27.41
CA TYR A 391 4.41 -19.59 -28.69
C TYR A 391 4.57 -21.07 -29.04
N PRO A 392 3.49 -21.87 -29.08
CA PRO A 392 3.55 -23.20 -29.66
C PRO A 392 3.83 -23.08 -31.16
N THR A 393 4.75 -23.89 -31.67
CA THR A 393 5.19 -23.86 -33.09
C THR A 393 5.24 -25.23 -33.75
N VAL A 394 5.02 -26.29 -32.97
CA VAL A 394 5.07 -27.70 -33.41
C VAL A 394 3.88 -28.42 -32.78
N GLY A 395 3.28 -29.34 -33.52
CA GLY A 395 2.09 -30.08 -33.06
C GLY A 395 0.84 -29.21 -33.08
N VAL A 396 -0.02 -29.38 -32.07
CA VAL A 396 -1.22 -28.55 -31.93
C VAL A 396 -0.81 -27.15 -31.46
N THR A 397 -1.04 -26.16 -32.32
CA THR A 397 -0.73 -24.74 -32.05
C THR A 397 -1.98 -23.90 -31.77
N GLU A 398 -3.16 -24.42 -32.10
CA GLU A 398 -4.44 -23.73 -31.91
C GLU A 398 -4.79 -23.58 -30.43
N LEU A 399 -4.90 -22.33 -29.99
CA LEU A 399 -5.09 -21.96 -28.59
C LEU A 399 -6.31 -22.64 -27.95
N ARG A 400 -7.43 -22.70 -28.68
CA ARG A 400 -8.68 -23.31 -28.18
C ARG A 400 -8.58 -24.81 -28.02
N GLU A 401 -7.86 -25.48 -28.91
CA GLU A 401 -7.66 -26.93 -28.85
C GLU A 401 -6.76 -27.30 -27.67
N ILE A 402 -5.63 -26.61 -27.52
CA ILE A 402 -4.72 -26.77 -26.38
C ILE A 402 -5.47 -26.60 -25.06
N GLN A 403 -6.27 -25.53 -24.94
CA GLN A 403 -7.07 -25.26 -23.74
C GLN A 403 -8.11 -26.35 -23.47
N LYS A 404 -8.84 -26.79 -24.50
CA LYS A 404 -9.86 -27.84 -24.38
C LYS A 404 -9.24 -29.14 -23.86
N ASP A 405 -8.07 -29.52 -24.38
CA ASP A 405 -7.38 -30.72 -23.96
C ASP A 405 -6.85 -30.64 -22.55
N ILE A 406 -6.21 -29.52 -22.18
CA ILE A 406 -5.70 -29.31 -20.82
C ILE A 406 -6.84 -29.36 -19.80
N ARG A 407 -7.98 -28.70 -20.07
CA ARG A 407 -9.16 -28.76 -19.20
C ARG A 407 -9.65 -30.20 -19.03
N ARG A 408 -9.72 -30.96 -20.12
CA ARG A 408 -10.16 -32.37 -20.12
C ARG A 408 -9.21 -33.28 -19.34
N LEU A 409 -7.90 -33.02 -19.39
CA LEU A 409 -6.85 -33.91 -18.88
C LEU A 409 -6.37 -33.56 -17.49
N ASN A 410 -6.56 -32.34 -17.01
CA ASN A 410 -6.20 -31.93 -15.65
C ASN A 410 -7.16 -32.51 -14.58
N ARG A 411 -7.52 -33.79 -14.70
CA ARG A 411 -8.33 -34.56 -13.73
C ARG A 411 -7.67 -34.62 -12.35
N SER A 412 -6.34 -34.55 -12.34
CA SER A 412 -5.48 -34.54 -11.16
C SER A 412 -5.44 -33.20 -10.41
N LYS A 413 -6.15 -32.16 -10.89
CA LYS A 413 -6.28 -30.83 -10.27
C LYS A 413 -4.93 -30.16 -9.97
N PHE A 414 -3.97 -30.25 -10.90
CA PHE A 414 -2.77 -29.42 -10.85
C PHE A 414 -3.16 -27.95 -10.93
N LYS A 415 -2.56 -27.14 -10.05
CA LYS A 415 -2.56 -25.68 -10.23
C LYS A 415 -1.41 -25.32 -11.15
N ILE A 416 -1.71 -24.75 -12.32
CA ILE A 416 -0.71 -24.41 -13.33
C ILE A 416 -0.16 -23.01 -13.04
N MET A 417 1.12 -22.95 -12.71
CA MET A 417 1.90 -21.74 -12.48
C MET A 417 2.70 -21.46 -13.75
N ALA A 418 2.19 -20.57 -14.60
CA ALA A 418 2.78 -20.27 -15.89
C ALA A 418 3.69 -19.03 -15.81
N PHE A 419 4.93 -19.16 -16.25
CA PHE A 419 5.94 -18.13 -16.29
C PHE A 419 6.27 -17.81 -17.74
N GLY A 420 5.71 -16.69 -18.23
CA GLY A 420 5.98 -16.13 -19.54
C GLY A 420 7.23 -15.26 -19.52
N ILE A 421 8.24 -15.60 -20.32
CA ILE A 421 9.54 -14.92 -20.31
C ILE A 421 9.68 -13.95 -21.48
N GLY A 422 9.96 -12.69 -21.16
CA GLY A 422 10.31 -11.65 -22.12
C GLY A 422 9.10 -10.98 -22.76
N GLN A 423 9.29 -10.44 -23.97
CA GLN A 423 8.30 -9.59 -24.64
C GLN A 423 7.41 -10.33 -25.65
N LYS A 424 7.83 -11.51 -26.10
CA LYS A 424 7.13 -12.26 -27.15
C LYS A 424 6.39 -13.44 -26.53
N VAL A 425 5.47 -13.19 -25.60
CA VAL A 425 4.72 -14.21 -24.86
C VAL A 425 3.27 -14.28 -25.36
N ASN A 426 2.72 -15.49 -25.53
CA ASN A 426 1.28 -15.68 -25.73
C ASN A 426 0.54 -15.55 -24.38
N VAL A 427 0.24 -14.31 -24.01
CA VAL A 427 -0.40 -13.96 -22.74
C VAL A 427 -1.79 -14.58 -22.62
N GLU A 428 -2.58 -14.59 -23.70
CA GLU A 428 -3.93 -15.18 -23.72
C GLU A 428 -3.89 -16.67 -23.37
N LEU A 429 -3.04 -17.45 -24.05
CA LEU A 429 -2.91 -18.89 -23.84
C LEU A 429 -2.50 -19.21 -22.40
N LEU A 430 -1.39 -18.60 -21.95
CA LEU A 430 -0.79 -18.91 -20.66
C LEU A 430 -1.67 -18.44 -19.50
N ASN A 431 -2.27 -17.26 -19.63
CA ASN A 431 -3.20 -16.74 -18.63
C ASN A 431 -4.44 -17.63 -18.52
N LYS A 432 -5.01 -18.05 -19.66
CA LYS A 432 -6.20 -18.89 -19.65
C LYS A 432 -5.95 -20.28 -19.07
N ILE A 433 -4.86 -20.93 -19.46
CA ILE A 433 -4.48 -22.24 -18.89
C ILE A 433 -4.23 -22.14 -17.38
N ALA A 434 -3.53 -21.10 -16.93
CA ALA A 434 -3.29 -20.87 -15.51
C ALA A 434 -4.61 -20.65 -14.74
N THR A 435 -5.45 -19.71 -15.20
CA THR A 435 -6.71 -19.37 -14.53
C THR A 435 -7.72 -20.53 -14.50
N ASP A 436 -7.90 -21.26 -15.59
CA ASP A 436 -8.78 -22.44 -15.67
C ASP A 436 -8.34 -23.56 -14.69
N SER A 437 -7.07 -23.58 -14.29
CA SER A 437 -6.51 -24.55 -13.33
C SER A 437 -6.47 -24.04 -11.88
N LYS A 438 -7.06 -22.88 -11.58
CA LYS A 438 -6.89 -22.14 -10.30
C LYS A 438 -5.43 -21.83 -9.96
N GLY A 439 -4.62 -21.66 -11.00
CA GLY A 439 -3.21 -21.30 -10.94
C GLY A 439 -2.97 -19.81 -11.19
N HIS A 440 -1.73 -19.45 -11.51
CA HIS A 440 -1.36 -18.05 -11.76
C HIS A 440 -0.42 -17.92 -12.96
N PHE A 441 -0.55 -16.82 -13.68
CA PHE A 441 0.32 -16.45 -14.79
C PHE A 441 1.19 -15.27 -14.40
N TYR A 442 2.50 -15.42 -14.59
CA TYR A 442 3.52 -14.43 -14.31
C TYR A 442 4.21 -14.01 -15.60
N ILE A 443 4.40 -12.71 -15.78
CA ILE A 443 5.22 -12.15 -16.84
C ILE A 443 6.55 -11.74 -16.23
N ILE A 444 7.65 -12.31 -16.71
CA ILE A 444 8.99 -12.04 -16.20
C ILE A 444 9.87 -11.44 -17.30
N GLU A 445 10.64 -10.42 -16.94
CA GLU A 445 11.65 -9.82 -17.81
C GLU A 445 12.91 -10.69 -17.89
N ASN A 446 13.64 -10.61 -19.01
CA ASN A 446 14.75 -11.53 -19.30
C ASN A 446 15.87 -11.53 -18.25
N ASN A 447 16.04 -10.44 -17.51
CA ASN A 447 17.04 -10.26 -16.45
C ASN A 447 16.53 -10.61 -15.04
N GLN A 448 15.26 -10.98 -14.89
CA GLN A 448 14.61 -11.27 -13.60
C GLN A 448 14.14 -12.73 -13.48
N ILE A 449 14.47 -13.59 -14.44
CA ILE A 449 13.96 -14.98 -14.51
C ILE A 449 14.37 -15.76 -13.27
N GLU A 450 15.66 -15.75 -12.93
CA GLU A 450 16.19 -16.51 -11.80
C GLU A 450 15.67 -15.98 -10.45
N PRO A 451 15.75 -14.66 -10.13
CA PRO A 451 15.16 -14.11 -8.90
C PRO A 451 13.66 -14.37 -8.76
N ALA A 452 12.88 -14.18 -9.83
CA ALA A 452 11.43 -14.36 -9.78
C ALA A 452 11.03 -15.82 -9.49
N LEU A 453 11.72 -16.79 -10.12
CA LEU A 453 11.48 -18.20 -9.88
C LEU A 453 11.92 -18.62 -8.47
N ILE A 454 13.07 -18.15 -7.98
CA ILE A 454 13.55 -18.42 -6.61
C ILE A 454 12.51 -17.94 -5.59
N ASN A 455 12.04 -16.68 -5.70
CA ASN A 455 11.03 -16.12 -4.81
C ASN A 455 9.73 -16.93 -4.84
N PHE A 456 9.30 -17.37 -6.01
CA PHE A 456 8.13 -18.24 -6.14
C PHE A 456 8.34 -19.59 -5.42
N PHE A 457 9.49 -20.23 -5.60
CA PHE A 457 9.76 -21.53 -4.98
C PHE A 457 9.91 -21.45 -3.46
N ASP A 458 10.50 -20.38 -2.93
CA ASP A 458 10.56 -20.15 -1.49
C ASP A 458 9.15 -19.99 -0.89
N HIS A 459 8.25 -19.27 -1.57
CA HIS A 459 6.86 -19.16 -1.15
C HIS A 459 6.08 -20.49 -1.26
N LEU A 460 6.31 -21.26 -2.32
CA LEU A 460 5.67 -22.55 -2.56
C LEU A 460 6.17 -23.62 -1.56
N ASN A 461 7.42 -23.54 -1.11
CA ASN A 461 7.99 -24.46 -0.12
C ASN A 461 7.59 -24.16 1.32
N SER A 462 7.05 -22.97 1.59
CA SER A 462 6.69 -22.49 2.93
C SER A 462 5.19 -22.56 3.25
N VAL A 463 4.37 -23.27 2.44
CA VAL A 463 2.92 -23.39 2.65
C VAL A 463 2.58 -24.14 3.94
N VAL A 464 1.86 -23.47 4.85
CA VAL A 464 1.44 -24.01 6.16
C VAL A 464 -0.03 -24.43 6.16
N PHE A 465 -0.90 -23.60 5.60
CA PHE A 465 -2.33 -23.87 5.49
C PHE A 465 -2.76 -23.92 4.03
N SER A 466 -3.70 -24.82 3.72
CA SER A 466 -4.29 -24.92 2.39
C SER A 466 -5.79 -25.15 2.44
N SER A 467 -6.48 -24.96 1.30
CA SER A 467 -7.94 -25.14 1.18
C SER A 467 -8.71 -24.31 2.20
N ILE A 468 -8.33 -23.03 2.33
CA ILE A 468 -8.87 -22.12 3.32
C ILE A 468 -10.27 -21.68 2.88
N LYS A 469 -11.25 -21.87 3.75
CA LYS A 469 -12.61 -21.34 3.61
C LYS A 469 -12.91 -20.49 4.83
N PHE A 470 -13.58 -19.36 4.62
CA PHE A 470 -13.99 -18.50 5.69
C PHE A 470 -15.42 -17.97 5.52
N ASP A 471 -16.10 -17.75 6.64
CA ASP A 471 -17.49 -17.31 6.72
C ASP A 471 -17.61 -16.25 7.84
N PHE A 472 -18.27 -15.13 7.54
CA PHE A 472 -18.54 -14.02 8.46
C PHE A 472 -19.95 -14.09 9.07
N ARG A 473 -20.61 -15.25 9.01
CA ARG A 473 -21.89 -15.54 9.66
C ARG A 473 -23.00 -14.55 9.29
N ASN A 474 -23.33 -13.65 10.21
CA ASN A 474 -24.41 -12.67 10.10
C ASN A 474 -24.02 -11.42 9.26
N ILE A 475 -22.77 -11.29 8.85
CA ILE A 475 -22.31 -10.16 8.02
C ILE A 475 -22.14 -10.61 6.58
N LYS A 476 -22.89 -9.96 5.67
CA LYS A 476 -22.84 -10.27 4.24
C LYS A 476 -21.63 -9.58 3.60
N THR A 477 -20.68 -10.37 3.13
CA THR A 477 -19.52 -9.89 2.36
C THR A 477 -19.65 -10.18 0.86
N PHE A 478 -19.15 -9.28 0.01
CA PHE A 478 -19.19 -9.37 -1.45
C PHE A 478 -18.00 -8.63 -2.08
N ASP A 479 -17.83 -8.70 -3.40
CA ASP A 479 -16.69 -8.13 -4.16
C ASP A 479 -15.33 -8.42 -3.49
N ARG A 480 -15.05 -9.70 -3.24
CA ARG A 480 -13.88 -10.14 -2.46
C ARG A 480 -12.70 -10.47 -3.37
N TYR A 481 -11.52 -9.98 -3.02
CA TYR A 481 -10.32 -10.19 -3.81
C TYR A 481 -9.12 -10.60 -2.92
N PRO A 482 -8.57 -11.81 -3.11
CA PRO A 482 -9.06 -12.87 -4.00
C PRO A 482 -10.40 -13.46 -3.54
N ASP A 483 -11.19 -14.00 -4.48
CA ASP A 483 -12.46 -14.68 -4.18
C ASP A 483 -12.25 -15.97 -3.36
N GLU A 484 -11.17 -16.69 -3.65
CA GLU A 484 -10.75 -17.90 -2.94
C GLU A 484 -9.33 -17.74 -2.37
N VAL A 485 -9.13 -18.21 -1.14
CA VAL A 485 -7.82 -18.23 -0.49
C VAL A 485 -7.22 -19.64 -0.58
N ALA A 486 -6.29 -19.81 -1.51
CA ALA A 486 -5.68 -21.10 -1.79
C ALA A 486 -4.83 -21.65 -0.63
N SER A 487 -3.98 -20.79 -0.06
CA SER A 487 -3.00 -21.15 0.95
C SER A 487 -2.48 -19.93 1.71
N VAL A 488 -1.91 -20.19 2.89
CA VAL A 488 -1.14 -19.26 3.72
C VAL A 488 0.24 -19.88 3.97
N SER A 489 1.30 -19.10 3.77
CA SER A 489 2.70 -19.53 3.85
C SER A 489 3.46 -18.78 4.94
N LEU A 490 4.57 -19.36 5.42
CA LEU A 490 5.44 -18.72 6.41
C LEU A 490 5.88 -17.33 5.99
N ASN A 491 6.08 -16.46 6.99
CA ASN A 491 6.62 -15.12 6.82
C ASN A 491 5.87 -14.27 5.79
N SER A 492 4.59 -14.58 5.56
CA SER A 492 3.74 -13.85 4.62
C SER A 492 2.33 -13.71 5.19
N ASN A 493 1.82 -12.49 5.16
CA ASN A 493 0.41 -12.24 5.44
C ASN A 493 -0.41 -12.51 4.17
N LYS A 494 -1.49 -13.27 4.31
CA LYS A 494 -2.49 -13.42 3.25
C LYS A 494 -3.60 -12.41 3.44
N PHE A 495 -3.86 -11.63 2.40
CA PHE A 495 -4.84 -10.56 2.42
C PHE A 495 -6.09 -10.94 1.62
N VAL A 496 -7.26 -10.59 2.15
CA VAL A 496 -8.53 -10.56 1.42
C VAL A 496 -9.14 -9.18 1.60
N LEU A 497 -9.38 -8.48 0.50
CA LEU A 497 -10.08 -7.20 0.49
C LEU A 497 -11.50 -7.44 0.01
N GLY A 498 -12.48 -6.75 0.57
CA GLY A 498 -13.85 -6.88 0.10
C GLY A 498 -14.78 -5.81 0.65
N ARG A 499 -16.05 -5.94 0.29
CA ARG A 499 -17.13 -5.08 0.77
C ARG A 499 -18.05 -5.84 1.70
N TYR A 500 -18.69 -5.14 2.62
CA TYR A 500 -19.67 -5.70 3.53
C TYR A 500 -20.91 -4.82 3.65
N ARG A 501 -22.04 -5.43 4.04
CA ARG A 501 -23.27 -4.73 4.46
C ARG A 501 -23.59 -5.09 5.90
N PHE A 502 -24.40 -4.23 6.53
CA PHE A 502 -24.82 -4.34 7.93
C PHE A 502 -23.68 -4.07 8.92
N GLN A 503 -24.03 -3.91 10.19
CA GLN A 503 -23.13 -3.59 11.28
C GLN A 503 -23.35 -4.52 12.48
N GLY A 504 -22.43 -4.43 13.44
CA GLY A 504 -22.50 -5.14 14.70
C GLY A 504 -21.39 -6.15 14.88
N LYS A 505 -21.52 -6.97 15.93
CA LYS A 505 -20.58 -8.04 16.23
C LYS A 505 -20.87 -9.25 15.34
N SER A 506 -19.81 -9.92 14.92
CA SER A 506 -19.85 -11.13 14.12
C SER A 506 -18.70 -12.05 14.51
N ARG A 507 -18.73 -13.27 13.99
CA ARG A 507 -17.68 -14.27 14.18
C ARG A 507 -17.17 -14.74 12.84
N LEU A 508 -15.87 -14.59 12.62
CA LEU A 508 -15.16 -15.19 11.50
C LEU A 508 -14.87 -16.65 11.81
N GLN A 509 -15.43 -17.54 11.01
CA GLN A 509 -15.08 -18.96 11.05
C GLN A 509 -14.16 -19.31 9.89
N ILE A 510 -12.98 -19.85 10.21
CA ILE A 510 -12.03 -20.33 9.21
C ILE A 510 -11.92 -21.85 9.31
N THR A 511 -12.04 -22.53 8.17
CA THR A 511 -11.68 -23.93 8.04
C THR A 511 -10.50 -24.07 7.09
N ALA A 512 -9.43 -24.73 7.52
CA ALA A 512 -8.23 -24.90 6.74
C ALA A 512 -7.60 -26.28 6.96
N ASN A 513 -6.92 -26.79 5.94
CA ASN A 513 -6.07 -27.97 6.09
C ASN A 513 -4.71 -27.55 6.65
N PHE A 514 -4.34 -28.13 7.79
CA PHE A 514 -3.04 -28.00 8.42
C PHE A 514 -2.39 -29.37 8.47
N HIS A 515 -1.30 -29.53 7.72
CA HIS A 515 -0.70 -30.85 7.48
C HIS A 515 -1.78 -31.87 7.03
N LYS A 516 -1.86 -33.04 7.68
CA LYS A 516 -2.84 -34.12 7.41
C LYS A 516 -4.22 -33.90 8.05
N SER A 517 -4.43 -32.81 8.77
CA SER A 517 -5.66 -32.55 9.54
C SER A 517 -6.44 -31.36 9.02
N ARG A 518 -7.77 -31.42 9.07
CA ARG A 518 -8.63 -30.26 8.84
C ARG A 518 -8.89 -29.59 10.18
N ARG A 519 -8.62 -28.28 10.28
CA ARG A 519 -8.76 -27.48 11.51
C ARG A 519 -9.79 -26.37 11.33
N HIS A 520 -10.39 -25.99 12.45
CA HIS A 520 -11.36 -24.92 12.55
C HIS A 520 -10.82 -23.84 13.50
N TYR A 521 -10.94 -22.58 13.08
CA TYR A 521 -10.56 -21.40 13.86
C TYR A 521 -11.74 -20.44 13.93
N SER A 522 -11.81 -19.68 15.01
CA SER A 522 -12.90 -18.74 15.28
C SER A 522 -12.34 -17.46 15.86
N TYR A 523 -12.74 -16.33 15.29
CA TYR A 523 -12.32 -15.00 15.72
C TYR A 523 -13.55 -14.11 15.84
N ASP A 524 -13.68 -13.40 16.95
CA ASP A 524 -14.75 -12.41 17.11
C ASP A 524 -14.33 -11.10 16.42
N LEU A 525 -15.25 -10.51 15.67
CA LEU A 525 -15.02 -9.33 14.85
C LEU A 525 -16.11 -8.29 15.09
N ALA A 526 -15.75 -7.01 15.04
CA ALA A 526 -16.67 -5.89 15.03
C ALA A 526 -16.73 -5.23 13.65
N PHE A 527 -17.95 -4.93 13.21
CA PHE A 527 -18.25 -4.12 12.04
C PHE A 527 -18.95 -2.84 12.51
N PRO A 528 -18.19 -1.77 12.77
CA PRO A 528 -18.75 -0.52 13.29
C PRO A 528 -19.67 0.15 12.26
N ASP A 529 -20.61 0.96 12.74
CA ASP A 529 -21.52 1.72 11.86
C ASP A 529 -20.75 2.79 11.05
N GLU A 530 -19.75 3.39 11.67
CA GLU A 530 -18.82 4.31 11.04
C GLU A 530 -17.39 4.00 11.49
N ASN A 531 -16.46 3.94 10.53
CA ASN A 531 -15.03 3.87 10.78
C ASN A 531 -14.28 4.52 9.62
N LYS A 532 -13.68 5.68 9.87
CA LYS A 532 -12.94 6.44 8.86
C LYS A 532 -11.42 6.19 8.91
N ASN A 533 -10.95 5.29 9.78
CA ASN A 533 -9.54 5.22 10.21
C ASN A 533 -8.62 4.53 9.21
N HIS A 534 -9.17 3.93 8.14
CA HIS A 534 -8.44 3.09 7.20
C HIS A 534 -8.89 3.28 5.73
N TYR A 535 -9.07 4.52 5.27
CA TYR A 535 -9.48 4.79 3.87
C TYR A 535 -8.60 4.11 2.82
N PHE A 536 -7.32 3.86 3.12
CA PHE A 536 -6.42 3.12 2.23
C PHE A 536 -6.97 1.75 1.80
N ILE A 537 -7.83 1.10 2.61
CA ILE A 537 -8.51 -0.15 2.28
C ILE A 537 -9.37 0.01 1.04
N VAL A 538 -10.10 1.13 0.92
CA VAL A 538 -10.99 1.45 -0.21
C VAL A 538 -10.18 1.46 -1.51
N ARG A 539 -9.04 2.16 -1.50
CA ARG A 539 -8.14 2.26 -2.66
C ARG A 539 -7.49 0.93 -3.02
N LEU A 540 -6.99 0.19 -2.03
CA LEU A 540 -6.42 -1.14 -2.25
C LEU A 540 -7.47 -2.09 -2.84
N TRP A 541 -8.71 -2.04 -2.34
CA TRP A 541 -9.81 -2.83 -2.85
C TRP A 541 -10.10 -2.47 -4.32
N ALA A 542 -10.22 -1.18 -4.63
CA ALA A 542 -10.50 -0.71 -5.99
C ALA A 542 -9.40 -1.13 -6.98
N LEU A 543 -8.13 -0.97 -6.58
CA LEU A 543 -6.98 -1.43 -7.37
C LEU A 543 -7.00 -2.95 -7.56
N ARG A 544 -7.30 -3.74 -6.53
CA ARG A 544 -7.45 -5.19 -6.70
C ARG A 544 -8.57 -5.53 -7.67
N LYS A 545 -9.78 -5.00 -7.48
CA LYS A 545 -10.93 -5.24 -8.36
C LYS A 545 -10.56 -4.93 -9.81
N MET A 546 -9.93 -3.78 -10.05
CA MET A 546 -9.44 -3.38 -11.36
C MET A 546 -8.42 -4.37 -11.93
N GLY A 547 -7.47 -4.88 -11.14
CA GLY A 547 -6.57 -5.94 -11.58
C GLY A 547 -7.29 -7.22 -12.03
N TYR A 548 -8.41 -7.58 -11.37
CA TYR A 548 -9.26 -8.69 -11.81
C TYR A 548 -10.01 -8.38 -13.10
N LEU A 549 -10.59 -7.19 -13.24
CA LEU A 549 -11.28 -6.76 -14.46
C LEU A 549 -10.31 -6.71 -15.66
N LEU A 550 -9.13 -6.10 -15.51
CA LEU A 550 -8.10 -6.05 -16.55
C LEU A 550 -7.66 -7.45 -16.99
N ASN A 551 -7.59 -8.39 -16.05
CA ASN A 551 -7.29 -9.78 -16.40
C ASN A 551 -8.42 -10.47 -17.16
N ASN A 552 -9.69 -10.10 -16.90
CA ASN A 552 -10.82 -10.62 -17.65
C ASN A 552 -10.83 -10.06 -19.08
N LEU A 553 -10.43 -8.80 -19.29
CA LEU A 553 -10.25 -8.21 -20.62
C LEU A 553 -9.32 -9.02 -21.52
N ILE A 554 -8.27 -9.62 -20.95
CA ILE A 554 -7.30 -10.46 -21.68
C ILE A 554 -7.96 -11.75 -22.22
N ASN A 555 -9.02 -12.23 -21.55
CA ASN A 555 -9.58 -13.57 -21.77
C ASN A 555 -10.97 -13.57 -22.45
N GLU A 556 -11.67 -12.43 -22.48
CA GLU A 556 -13.09 -12.36 -22.87
C GLU A 556 -13.34 -11.56 -24.16
N LYS A 557 -14.30 -12.02 -24.95
CA LYS A 557 -14.70 -11.38 -26.22
C LYS A 557 -15.65 -10.19 -26.04
N ASN A 558 -16.53 -10.23 -25.03
CA ASN A 558 -17.47 -9.14 -24.71
C ASN A 558 -17.01 -8.45 -23.43
N ASP A 559 -16.62 -7.18 -23.54
CA ASP A 559 -15.74 -6.52 -22.56
C ASP A 559 -16.09 -5.05 -22.28
N GLN A 560 -17.13 -4.53 -22.94
CA GLN A 560 -17.56 -3.15 -22.75
C GLN A 560 -17.91 -2.89 -21.27
N LYS A 561 -18.59 -3.84 -20.62
CA LYS A 561 -18.96 -3.73 -19.21
C LYS A 561 -17.75 -3.62 -18.29
N GLU A 562 -16.73 -4.44 -18.52
CA GLU A 562 -15.47 -4.43 -17.77
C GLU A 562 -14.70 -3.13 -17.98
N ILE A 563 -14.63 -2.63 -19.23
CA ILE A 563 -14.00 -1.34 -19.55
C ILE A 563 -14.73 -0.20 -18.81
N TYR A 564 -16.06 -0.15 -18.88
CA TYR A 564 -16.85 0.86 -18.17
C TYR A 564 -16.65 0.78 -16.66
N GLU A 565 -16.64 -0.42 -16.07
CA GLU A 565 -16.40 -0.60 -14.64
C GLU A 565 -14.97 -0.17 -14.25
N ILE A 566 -13.95 -0.46 -15.06
CA ILE A 566 -12.57 0.00 -14.82
C ILE A 566 -12.52 1.53 -14.81
N VAL A 567 -13.14 2.19 -15.80
CA VAL A 567 -13.21 3.66 -15.88
C VAL A 567 -13.96 4.22 -14.67
N HIS A 568 -15.08 3.61 -14.30
CA HIS A 568 -15.88 4.03 -13.15
C HIS A 568 -15.11 3.90 -11.82
N LEU A 569 -14.42 2.78 -11.58
CA LEU A 569 -13.53 2.60 -10.43
C LEU A 569 -12.39 3.62 -10.45
N ALA A 570 -11.82 3.87 -11.63
CA ALA A 570 -10.74 4.83 -11.78
C ALA A 570 -11.16 6.25 -11.43
N LYS A 571 -12.37 6.68 -11.83
CA LYS A 571 -12.94 7.96 -11.42
C LYS A 571 -13.27 8.02 -9.94
N SER A 572 -14.08 7.06 -9.46
CA SER A 572 -14.65 7.07 -8.11
C SER A 572 -13.58 7.02 -7.01
N TYR A 573 -12.40 6.47 -7.33
CA TYR A 573 -11.30 6.31 -6.36
C TYR A 573 -10.01 7.04 -6.76
N GLY A 574 -10.04 7.85 -7.82
CA GLY A 574 -8.92 8.68 -8.28
C GLY A 574 -7.72 7.90 -8.82
N LEU A 575 -7.95 6.86 -9.63
CA LEU A 575 -6.92 5.95 -10.18
C LEU A 575 -6.65 6.14 -11.69
N THR A 576 -7.39 7.00 -12.41
CA THR A 576 -7.36 7.14 -13.88
C THR A 576 -5.97 7.48 -14.44
N LEU A 577 -5.37 8.57 -13.96
CA LEU A 577 -4.06 9.03 -14.44
C LEU A 577 -2.94 8.00 -14.20
N PRO A 578 -2.86 7.34 -13.02
CA PRO A 578 -1.92 6.25 -12.80
C PRO A 578 -2.02 5.10 -13.81
N ILE A 579 -3.23 4.70 -14.18
CA ILE A 579 -3.48 3.62 -15.15
C ILE A 579 -3.03 4.05 -16.53
N LEU A 580 -3.49 5.22 -16.98
CA LEU A 580 -3.15 5.74 -18.30
C LEU A 580 -1.65 5.96 -18.42
N SER A 581 -0.99 6.54 -17.41
CA SER A 581 0.45 6.76 -17.45
C SER A 581 1.25 5.46 -17.45
N TYR A 582 0.77 4.40 -16.78
CA TYR A 582 1.36 3.07 -16.90
C TYR A 582 1.19 2.50 -18.32
N LEU A 583 -0.01 2.60 -18.89
CA LEU A 583 -0.31 2.07 -20.23
C LEU A 583 0.42 2.85 -21.34
N LEU A 584 0.45 4.18 -21.25
CA LEU A 584 1.14 5.06 -22.19
C LEU A 584 2.65 5.17 -21.93
N GLN A 585 3.12 4.67 -20.77
CA GLN A 585 4.50 4.81 -20.28
C GLN A 585 4.99 6.26 -20.25
N LYS A 586 4.09 7.23 -20.07
CA LYS A 586 4.39 8.67 -20.05
C LYS A 586 3.60 9.35 -18.95
N PRO A 587 4.14 10.41 -18.31
CA PRO A 587 3.36 11.21 -17.38
C PRO A 587 2.25 11.95 -18.15
N ILE A 588 1.03 11.89 -17.63
CA ILE A 588 -0.12 12.62 -18.18
C ILE A 588 -0.39 13.79 -17.25
N LYS A 589 -0.46 14.99 -17.83
CA LYS A 589 -0.66 16.23 -17.11
C LYS A 589 -1.97 16.89 -17.57
N PRO A 590 -2.74 17.51 -16.67
CA PRO A 590 -3.88 18.34 -17.01
C PRO A 590 -3.47 19.64 -17.67
N ALA A 591 -4.43 20.18 -18.44
CA ALA A 591 -4.29 21.44 -19.15
C ALA A 591 -4.08 22.61 -18.18
N SER A 592 -3.53 23.72 -18.67
CA SER A 592 -3.20 24.91 -17.86
C SER A 592 -4.43 25.68 -17.33
N ASN A 593 -5.59 25.60 -17.98
CA ASN A 593 -6.79 26.41 -17.67
C ASN A 593 -7.84 25.67 -16.83
N ILE A 594 -7.42 25.11 -15.70
CA ILE A 594 -8.26 24.25 -14.83
C ILE A 594 -9.27 25.05 -13.98
N PHE A 595 -9.30 26.38 -14.06
CA PHE A 595 -10.26 27.20 -13.29
C PHE A 595 -11.60 27.40 -14.01
N ASN A 596 -11.75 26.90 -15.25
CA ASN A 596 -13.02 26.88 -15.96
C ASN A 596 -13.66 25.49 -15.87
N GLN A 597 -14.87 25.41 -15.30
CA GLN A 597 -15.63 24.17 -15.12
C GLN A 597 -15.89 23.44 -16.45
N GLU A 598 -16.14 24.16 -17.55
CA GLU A 598 -16.31 23.55 -18.88
C GLU A 598 -15.01 22.95 -19.41
N ALA A 599 -13.88 23.64 -19.23
CA ALA A 599 -12.57 23.14 -19.64
C ALA A 599 -12.15 21.90 -18.82
N LEU A 600 -12.46 21.90 -17.52
CA LEU A 600 -12.30 20.79 -16.59
C LEU A 600 -13.11 19.56 -17.00
N LEU A 601 -14.42 19.73 -17.25
CA LEU A 601 -15.32 18.67 -17.70
C LEU A 601 -14.89 18.13 -19.07
N THR A 602 -14.47 19.01 -19.99
CA THR A 602 -13.93 18.63 -21.30
C THR A 602 -12.66 17.80 -21.16
N TYR A 603 -11.73 18.22 -20.29
CA TYR A 603 -10.51 17.47 -20.02
C TYR A 603 -10.81 16.08 -19.43
N MET A 604 -11.72 15.97 -18.46
CA MET A 604 -12.12 14.68 -17.90
C MET A 604 -12.78 13.77 -18.92
N ASN A 605 -13.76 14.28 -19.69
CA ASN A 605 -14.41 13.52 -20.76
C ASN A 605 -13.38 13.06 -21.81
N SER A 606 -12.39 13.89 -22.14
CA SER A 606 -11.31 13.49 -23.03
C SER A 606 -10.40 12.41 -22.45
N LEU A 607 -10.09 12.44 -21.14
CA LEU A 607 -9.35 11.37 -20.47
C LEU A 607 -10.14 10.06 -20.40
N ASP A 608 -11.46 10.13 -20.23
CA ASP A 608 -12.33 8.95 -20.21
C ASP A 608 -12.37 8.30 -21.58
N ASN A 609 -12.63 9.11 -22.61
CA ASN A 609 -12.60 8.65 -23.99
C ASN A 609 -11.21 8.10 -24.34
N LEU A 610 -10.14 8.74 -23.86
CA LEU A 610 -8.78 8.24 -24.03
C LEU A 610 -8.56 6.90 -23.32
N LEU A 611 -9.03 6.73 -22.09
CA LEU A 611 -8.90 5.47 -21.35
C LEU A 611 -9.69 4.34 -22.01
N ILE A 612 -10.94 4.61 -22.40
CA ILE A 612 -11.81 3.66 -23.12
C ILE A 612 -11.17 3.24 -24.45
N SER A 613 -10.74 4.21 -25.27
CA SER A 613 -10.10 3.95 -26.55
C SER A 613 -8.77 3.21 -26.39
N THR A 614 -7.93 3.61 -25.42
CA THR A 614 -6.64 2.96 -25.13
C THR A 614 -6.85 1.50 -24.71
N LEU A 615 -7.76 1.22 -23.77
CA LEU A 615 -8.04 -0.15 -23.33
C LEU A 615 -8.60 -1.00 -24.49
N SER A 616 -9.48 -0.43 -25.31
CA SER A 616 -10.05 -1.09 -26.49
C SER A 616 -8.97 -1.38 -27.56
N GLU A 617 -8.09 -0.42 -27.83
CA GLU A 617 -6.99 -0.57 -28.78
C GLU A 617 -5.99 -1.64 -28.32
N ILE A 618 -5.60 -1.60 -27.04
CA ILE A 618 -4.65 -2.54 -26.47
C ILE A 618 -5.16 -3.97 -26.53
N LYS A 619 -6.44 -4.21 -26.25
CA LYS A 619 -7.03 -5.54 -26.39
C LYS A 619 -6.97 -6.04 -27.83
N ASN A 620 -7.25 -5.17 -28.81
CA ASN A 620 -7.28 -5.54 -30.23
C ASN A 620 -5.89 -5.77 -30.82
N LYS A 621 -4.82 -5.27 -30.17
CA LYS A 621 -3.42 -5.48 -30.57
C LYS A 621 -2.76 -6.53 -29.67
N GLY A 622 -2.63 -7.77 -30.15
CA GLY A 622 -2.04 -8.89 -29.40
C GLY A 622 -0.65 -8.65 -28.78
N SER A 623 0.16 -7.72 -29.29
CA SER A 623 1.44 -7.30 -28.71
C SER A 623 1.31 -6.41 -27.46
N GLN A 624 0.19 -5.70 -27.29
CA GLN A 624 -0.07 -4.81 -26.17
C GLN A 624 -0.79 -5.52 -25.00
N ASN A 625 -1.33 -6.73 -25.21
CA ASN A 625 -1.83 -7.62 -24.15
C ASN A 625 -0.80 -7.92 -23.04
N LEU A 626 0.50 -7.82 -23.36
CA LEU A 626 1.57 -7.94 -22.39
C LEU A 626 1.55 -6.81 -21.34
N GLN A 627 1.30 -5.57 -21.74
CA GLN A 627 1.25 -4.43 -20.83
C GLN A 627 0.04 -4.52 -19.91
N LEU A 628 -1.13 -4.87 -20.45
CA LEU A 628 -2.33 -5.17 -19.64
C LEU A 628 -2.07 -6.31 -18.66
N GLY A 629 -1.45 -7.40 -19.12
CA GLY A 629 -1.11 -8.53 -18.26
C GLY A 629 -0.19 -8.15 -17.10
N LYS A 630 0.84 -7.33 -17.37
CA LYS A 630 1.74 -6.81 -16.34
C LYS A 630 1.00 -5.92 -15.34
N LEU A 631 0.13 -5.02 -15.81
CA LEU A 631 -0.68 -4.15 -14.94
C LEU A 631 -1.63 -4.97 -14.08
N ALA A 632 -2.38 -5.88 -14.69
CA ALA A 632 -3.33 -6.75 -14.02
C ALA A 632 -2.66 -7.58 -12.93
N SER A 633 -1.52 -8.20 -13.22
CA SER A 633 -0.75 -8.98 -12.25
C SER A 633 -0.25 -8.12 -11.08
N ARG A 634 0.26 -6.91 -11.36
CA ARG A 634 0.70 -5.95 -10.33
C ARG A 634 -0.45 -5.54 -9.41
N LEU A 635 -1.60 -5.18 -9.99
CA LEU A 635 -2.76 -4.71 -9.25
C LEU A 635 -3.43 -5.82 -8.43
N LYS A 636 -3.54 -7.04 -8.96
CA LYS A 636 -4.09 -8.21 -8.25
C LYS A 636 -3.31 -8.58 -6.98
N ASN A 637 -2.01 -8.39 -7.01
CA ASN A 637 -1.10 -8.78 -5.93
C ASN A 637 -0.70 -7.60 -5.02
N MET A 638 -1.30 -6.43 -5.21
CA MET A 638 -1.00 -5.24 -4.41
C MET A 638 -1.52 -5.42 -2.97
N ASN A 639 -0.60 -5.32 -2.01
CA ASN A 639 -0.88 -5.43 -0.58
C ASN A 639 -0.42 -4.19 0.20
N GLN A 640 0.41 -3.34 -0.40
CA GLN A 640 0.85 -2.09 0.18
C GLN A 640 0.26 -0.94 -0.61
N PHE A 641 -0.17 0.08 0.13
CA PHE A 641 -0.37 1.40 -0.41
C PHE A 641 0.99 2.10 -0.46
N ARG A 642 1.79 1.78 -1.48
CA ARG A 642 2.62 2.86 -2.02
C ARG A 642 1.62 3.74 -2.76
N PRO A 643 1.48 5.04 -2.46
CA PRO A 643 0.86 5.92 -3.43
C PRO A 643 1.51 5.54 -4.76
N LEU A 644 0.72 5.18 -5.77
CA LEU A 644 1.25 5.24 -7.11
C LEU A 644 1.63 6.70 -7.23
N ILE A 645 2.90 7.02 -6.96
CA ILE A 645 3.53 8.26 -7.38
C ILE A 645 3.62 8.09 -8.88
N VAL A 646 2.46 8.23 -9.51
CA VAL A 646 2.32 8.44 -10.92
C VAL A 646 1.81 9.85 -11.00
N GLY A 647 2.77 10.78 -10.89
CA GLY A 647 2.50 12.20 -10.90
C GLY A 647 2.34 12.84 -9.53
N LEU A 648 2.18 14.15 -9.62
CA LEU A 648 2.29 15.20 -8.61
C LEU A 648 1.20 15.20 -7.51
N GLY A 649 0.63 14.04 -7.11
CA GLY A 649 -0.50 13.96 -6.17
C GLY A 649 -0.21 13.43 -4.76
N THR A 650 -1.08 13.80 -3.79
CA THR A 650 -1.07 13.38 -2.38
C THR A 650 -2.50 13.19 -1.84
N GLN A 651 -2.68 12.37 -0.80
CA GLN A 651 -3.99 12.20 -0.14
C GLN A 651 -3.98 12.90 1.22
N LEU A 652 -5.07 13.59 1.53
CA LEU A 652 -5.31 14.20 2.84
C LEU A 652 -6.74 13.87 3.27
N GLU A 653 -6.89 13.18 4.39
CA GLU A 653 -8.19 12.65 4.85
C GLU A 653 -8.86 11.77 3.78
N ASP A 654 -10.11 12.08 3.45
CA ASP A 654 -10.91 11.48 2.39
C ASP A 654 -10.62 12.06 0.99
N LYS A 655 -9.85 13.16 0.91
CA LYS A 655 -9.58 13.90 -0.33
C LYS A 655 -8.27 13.55 -1.00
N ILE A 656 -8.25 13.74 -2.30
CA ILE A 656 -7.09 13.46 -3.15
C ILE A 656 -6.68 14.77 -3.81
N PHE A 657 -5.50 15.26 -3.48
CA PHE A 657 -4.95 16.48 -4.06
C PHE A 657 -3.93 16.13 -5.13
N TRP A 658 -3.96 16.85 -6.24
CA TRP A 658 -3.00 16.71 -7.32
C TRP A 658 -2.40 18.07 -7.69
N ARG A 659 -1.08 18.15 -7.90
CA ARG A 659 -0.40 19.42 -8.16
C ARG A 659 -0.21 19.69 -9.66
N GLY A 660 -0.80 20.78 -10.14
CA GLY A 660 -0.74 21.32 -11.50
C GLY A 660 0.63 21.78 -11.96
N GLU A 661 0.79 21.85 -13.29
CA GLU A 661 1.92 22.55 -13.92
C GLU A 661 1.93 24.03 -13.54
N ASN A 662 0.75 24.61 -13.30
CA ASN A 662 0.57 25.96 -12.78
C ASN A 662 0.89 26.10 -11.29
N GLY A 663 1.31 25.01 -10.61
CA GLY A 663 1.72 25.03 -9.20
C GLY A 663 0.63 24.69 -8.18
N TYR A 664 -0.65 24.74 -8.57
CA TYR A 664 -1.79 24.55 -7.67
C TYR A 664 -2.00 23.12 -7.24
N TRP A 665 -2.25 22.90 -5.95
CA TRP A 665 -2.80 21.65 -5.45
C TRP A 665 -4.32 21.64 -5.60
N MET A 666 -4.88 20.61 -6.19
CA MET A 666 -6.31 20.56 -6.51
C MET A 666 -6.94 19.25 -6.06
N ASP A 667 -8.00 19.38 -5.27
CA ASP A 667 -8.88 18.29 -4.83
C ASP A 667 -9.62 17.64 -6.02
N LEU A 668 -9.56 16.30 -6.13
CA LEU A 668 -10.28 15.54 -7.14
C LEU A 668 -11.81 15.63 -6.99
N ASP A 669 -12.34 16.01 -5.83
CA ASP A 669 -13.79 16.22 -5.66
C ASP A 669 -14.29 17.51 -6.33
N CYS A 670 -13.40 18.46 -6.65
CA CYS A 670 -13.75 19.66 -7.44
C CYS A 670 -14.26 19.30 -8.85
N PHE A 671 -14.03 18.08 -9.30
CA PHE A 671 -14.37 17.59 -10.64
C PHE A 671 -15.77 16.94 -10.71
N ALA A 672 -16.50 16.84 -9.60
CA ALA A 672 -17.88 16.35 -9.61
C ALA A 672 -18.84 17.39 -10.25
N SER A 673 -19.88 16.92 -10.93
CA SER A 673 -20.73 17.71 -11.85
C SER A 673 -21.64 18.76 -11.18
N GLU A 674 -21.81 18.70 -9.86
CA GLU A 674 -22.70 19.60 -9.10
C GLU A 674 -21.84 20.60 -8.32
N ASN A 675 -21.68 21.84 -8.82
CA ASN A 675 -21.03 22.94 -8.09
C ASN A 675 -21.92 24.18 -8.12
N GLU A 676 -22.08 24.85 -6.99
CA GLU A 676 -22.87 26.09 -6.82
C GLU A 676 -22.00 27.38 -6.92
N GLY A 677 -20.74 27.27 -7.34
CA GLY A 677 -19.84 28.41 -7.60
C GLY A 677 -18.39 28.27 -7.08
N ILE A 678 -17.53 29.21 -7.47
CA ILE A 678 -16.11 29.30 -7.08
C ILE A 678 -15.89 30.55 -6.21
N ILE A 679 -15.09 30.43 -5.14
CA ILE A 679 -14.72 31.54 -4.25
C ILE A 679 -13.19 31.65 -4.22
N HIS A 680 -12.67 32.84 -4.53
CA HIS A 680 -11.24 33.15 -4.43
C HIS A 680 -10.93 33.85 -3.09
N ILE A 681 -9.94 33.35 -2.38
CA ILE A 681 -9.53 33.82 -1.05
C ILE A 681 -8.03 34.11 -1.09
N LYS A 682 -7.67 35.35 -0.76
CA LYS A 682 -6.27 35.76 -0.77
C LYS A 682 -5.51 35.08 0.36
N TYR A 683 -4.41 34.42 0.03
CA TYR A 683 -3.50 33.75 0.97
C TYR A 683 -2.95 34.75 1.99
N GLY A 684 -2.97 34.38 3.27
CA GLY A 684 -2.54 35.25 4.36
C GLY A 684 -3.50 36.40 4.71
N SER A 685 -4.66 36.51 4.06
CA SER A 685 -5.67 37.53 4.38
C SER A 685 -6.41 37.26 5.70
N GLU A 686 -7.22 38.24 6.15
CA GLU A 686 -8.06 38.08 7.33
C GLU A 686 -9.05 36.91 7.18
N VAL A 687 -9.63 36.74 5.98
CA VAL A 687 -10.54 35.62 5.67
C VAL A 687 -9.82 34.28 5.75
N TYR A 688 -8.59 34.20 5.25
CA TYR A 688 -7.78 32.99 5.34
C TYR A 688 -7.60 32.56 6.81
N PHE A 689 -7.21 33.47 7.70
CA PHE A 689 -7.08 33.16 9.13
C PHE A 689 -8.44 32.89 9.82
N LYS A 690 -9.54 33.49 9.35
CA LYS A 690 -10.90 33.12 9.81
C LYS A 690 -11.23 31.67 9.45
N ILE A 691 -10.95 31.23 8.21
CA ILE A 691 -11.17 29.84 7.79
C ILE A 691 -10.36 28.88 8.65
N LEU A 692 -9.08 29.17 8.86
CA LEU A 692 -8.22 28.32 9.69
C LEU A 692 -8.79 28.17 11.11
N ARG A 693 -9.33 29.25 11.70
CA ARG A 693 -9.95 29.19 13.03
C ARG A 693 -11.27 28.41 13.04
N MET A 694 -12.13 28.61 12.04
CA MET A 694 -13.49 28.04 12.01
C MET A 694 -13.58 26.60 11.49
N TYR A 695 -12.71 26.21 10.56
CA TYR A 695 -12.76 24.91 9.88
C TYR A 695 -11.43 24.18 10.01
N PRO A 696 -11.17 23.52 11.17
CA PRO A 696 -9.89 22.87 11.40
C PRO A 696 -9.52 21.88 10.27
N VAL A 697 -10.43 21.03 9.82
CA VAL A 697 -10.13 20.04 8.76
C VAL A 697 -9.41 20.66 7.54
N MET A 698 -9.74 21.91 7.19
CA MET A 698 -9.15 22.64 6.05
C MET A 698 -7.69 23.05 6.25
N ARG A 699 -7.21 23.19 7.49
CA ARG A 699 -5.77 23.47 7.75
C ARG A 699 -4.88 22.38 7.15
N LYS A 700 -5.34 21.12 7.08
CA LYS A 700 -4.60 20.02 6.46
C LYS A 700 -4.42 20.26 4.96
N TYR A 701 -5.46 20.72 4.28
CA TYR A 701 -5.45 21.02 2.84
C TYR A 701 -4.58 22.23 2.55
N LEU A 702 -4.74 23.29 3.34
CA LEU A 702 -3.99 24.54 3.21
C LEU A 702 -2.50 24.39 3.56
N ALA A 703 -2.13 23.33 4.29
CA ALA A 703 -0.74 22.99 4.54
C ALA A 703 0.04 22.49 3.30
N LEU A 704 -0.64 22.27 2.16
CA LEU A 704 -0.01 21.85 0.91
C LEU A 704 0.76 22.97 0.21
N GLY A 705 0.42 24.23 0.49
CA GLY A 705 1.04 25.39 -0.12
C GLY A 705 0.14 26.62 -0.08
N ASN A 706 0.59 27.69 -0.74
CA ASN A 706 -0.16 28.94 -0.90
C ASN A 706 -1.09 28.95 -2.12
N GLN A 707 -1.13 27.86 -2.90
CA GLN A 707 -1.97 27.69 -4.08
C GLN A 707 -2.73 26.37 -3.97
N VAL A 708 -3.95 26.43 -3.42
CA VAL A 708 -4.76 25.24 -3.12
C VAL A 708 -6.20 25.45 -3.56
N VAL A 709 -6.75 24.48 -4.30
CA VAL A 709 -8.13 24.39 -4.75
C VAL A 709 -8.78 23.19 -4.09
N PHE A 710 -9.89 23.38 -3.39
CA PHE A 710 -10.61 22.27 -2.77
C PHE A 710 -12.11 22.48 -2.71
N ARG A 711 -12.84 21.38 -2.68
CA ARG A 711 -14.29 21.41 -2.54
C ARG A 711 -14.68 21.50 -1.06
N ALA A 712 -15.52 22.47 -0.74
CA ALA A 712 -16.15 22.63 0.56
C ALA A 712 -17.67 22.72 0.38
N GLY A 713 -18.40 21.69 0.80
CA GLY A 713 -19.83 21.57 0.53
C GLY A 713 -20.11 21.47 -0.98
N ARG A 714 -20.96 22.35 -1.50
CA ARG A 714 -21.25 22.45 -2.95
C ARG A 714 -20.40 23.49 -3.68
N ARG A 715 -19.43 24.12 -3.03
CA ARG A 715 -18.60 25.17 -3.64
C ARG A 715 -17.13 24.76 -3.75
N ILE A 716 -16.44 25.43 -4.66
CA ILE A 716 -14.98 25.32 -4.82
C ILE A 716 -14.34 26.54 -4.16
N ILE A 717 -13.35 26.29 -3.29
CA ILE A 717 -12.51 27.31 -2.69
C ILE A 717 -11.17 27.31 -3.40
N VAL A 718 -10.73 28.49 -3.84
CA VAL A 718 -9.41 28.75 -4.40
C VAL A 718 -8.66 29.65 -3.43
N VAL A 719 -7.55 29.18 -2.89
CA VAL A 719 -6.62 29.98 -2.10
C VAL A 719 -5.37 30.24 -2.92
N ASP A 720 -5.11 31.50 -3.23
CA ASP A 720 -3.94 31.98 -3.99
C ASP A 720 -3.61 33.44 -3.63
N ASN A 721 -2.75 34.12 -4.39
CA ASN A 721 -2.36 35.51 -4.10
C ASN A 721 -3.43 36.56 -4.46
N HIS A 722 -4.58 36.13 -4.98
CA HIS A 722 -5.71 36.94 -5.42
C HIS A 722 -6.98 36.56 -4.64
N GLY A 723 -8.03 37.37 -4.76
CA GLY A 723 -9.33 37.10 -4.15
C GLY A 723 -9.64 37.99 -2.95
N VAL A 724 -10.68 37.61 -2.20
CA VAL A 724 -11.26 38.44 -1.16
C VAL A 724 -10.34 38.48 0.08
N GLU A 725 -10.16 39.68 0.64
CA GLU A 725 -9.30 39.90 1.81
C GLU A 725 -10.07 39.90 3.14
N ALA A 726 -11.34 40.31 3.11
CA ALA A 726 -12.24 40.38 4.26
C ALA A 726 -13.67 40.00 3.87
N ILE A 727 -14.32 39.14 4.67
CA ILE A 727 -15.75 38.83 4.63
C ILE A 727 -16.29 38.71 6.05
N SER A 728 -17.60 38.90 6.21
CA SER A 728 -18.26 38.71 7.51
C SER A 728 -18.30 37.22 7.90
N GLN A 729 -18.35 36.93 9.19
CA GLN A 729 -18.44 35.54 9.68
C GLN A 729 -19.75 34.86 9.23
N ALA A 730 -20.86 35.59 9.23
CA ALA A 730 -22.16 35.07 8.77
C ALA A 730 -22.12 34.69 7.28
N GLU A 731 -21.49 35.53 6.47
CA GLU A 731 -21.26 35.26 5.05
C GLU A 731 -20.35 34.05 4.85
N LEU A 732 -19.22 33.95 5.57
CA LEU A 732 -18.35 32.77 5.51
C LEU A 732 -19.07 31.47 5.91
N ILE A 733 -19.95 31.49 6.92
CA ILE A 733 -20.75 30.31 7.29
C ILE A 733 -21.72 29.95 6.18
N SER A 734 -22.43 30.93 5.63
CA SER A 734 -23.36 30.72 4.52
C SER A 734 -22.68 30.15 3.28
N LEU A 735 -21.42 30.52 3.03
CA LEU A 735 -20.63 30.03 1.90
C LEU A 735 -20.21 28.55 2.05
N MET A 736 -20.23 28.02 3.28
CA MET A 736 -19.65 26.72 3.64
C MET A 736 -20.68 25.65 4.01
N THR A 737 -21.94 26.05 4.22
CA THR A 737 -23.02 25.18 4.70
C THR A 737 -24.08 24.83 3.64
N ARG A 738 -24.01 25.41 2.44
CA ARG A 738 -24.88 25.07 1.30
C ARG A 738 -24.19 24.17 0.29
#